data_AF-A0A7X6A7F7-F1
#
_entry.id   AF-A0A7X6A7F7-F1
#
_cell.length_a   1.000
_cell.length_b   1.000
_cell.length_c   1.000
_cell.angle_alpha   90.00
_cell.angle_beta   90.00
_cell.angle_gamma   90.00
#
_symmetry.space_group_name_H-M   'P 1'
#
loop_
_entity.id
_entity.type
_entity.pdbx_description
1 polymer ?
#
loop_
_entity_poly.entity_id
_entity_poly.type
_entity_poly.pdbx_seq_one_letter_code
_entity_poly.pdbx_strand_id
1 'polypeptide(L)'
;MRQARKLIPFLCVFFGAAVAAQPAAEWTVVDYADLVDGRELSQSGESVSRLLEKLGGRTLPPPGQRGEDRRLHKLLDPLLEPYAFVLADVLDTIEPPHEQPLVEVGQLWRPGAGQPAWVELLRVRRFIVESDGTGTLRAVLPWTPTGDPGNVKSVAAAQQAWDRAWPVLRHVLAAERHRLGVPREEVTLDVRVYPYAHSAAQTRFLLGRVPHRVQVDDTRPRGDRPPLDLGRLRRFLKSGLTLEGGRLDPQGGLIPFGSDRGRPATILGRGLELSDLAVAYRAVAHGGLPDPAMSLDRGHSPWEAKVYYGGRLRDTSLGWVSLLCDVRFKTFSMGLGIEENRDLRAEIRAQVPSFKTHVERFAADPASAGVSAQQTRLWFYPDRVDLTVAPQSDVLALRHVRMSAASERLANETFAPGEGNEPPWTLATIAAINEHYDGLANVFPELADLDQVVRLLSFFTWLDQAARAGQLVPDLDALLAIDLPALPTPRTFPQMLSFNALPAAGSAAVVASFDRVPVVDALEMLNPEDGLLDPRVRLQRALAGLDRQVDEEAALLAEAARMDPASLGHDLLDLLAYRAQRLRMHRTVLGGFDPGQRARLEERAAGALRVISVGVGGLDLDMSKVIARATSRSMGLVGVGDGLPAAQRKATVNAVEVSAETRERWREGSRGLPRNVMPDHGIGDGGLHRAFRDGWIERTPGASGGGEDAGGTQRIVYGASGPEALARAVHFDGDGRPRRFERFERGRRWSYAFEGAANGVRAVRSDDATPAVASAVPETVELPEKLALLRIDPEGRSDPASPTVSLRLQAPAAEPLDATVPRWVVQRLILGREADLAHDPSLPGLAPLPPGFEDIESLMVLGREAVNHRPWEHAIAPLAGEQDPQRVAAAIDDWWDAPGALPAPGGTVVGIDWTTSPERWAAAPRPGSKALLVLPPDGFPHGTEDLAKRLADVWTAGRVSEKADPGSQALILLISAETPELFAARLRAIAAAPSMQGKLLAGWSLAGPVRADLAPWILQETSVAGVGIAEGSVVSRRAAVEQLARIARELASRGSTDRVESFAGPFLWHF
;
A
#
# COMPACT_ATOMS: atom_id res chain seq x y z
N MET A 1 -26.81 77.91 36.54
CA MET A 1 -28.29 77.98 36.53
C MET A 1 -28.81 77.09 35.43
N ARG A 2 -29.75 76.20 35.77
CA ARG A 2 -30.47 75.30 34.86
C ARG A 2 -31.07 76.07 33.68
N GLN A 3 -30.99 75.52 32.47
CA GLN A 3 -32.10 75.64 31.54
C GLN A 3 -32.21 74.37 30.69
N ALA A 4 -33.39 73.77 30.82
CA ALA A 4 -33.89 72.65 30.06
C ALA A 4 -34.97 73.16 29.08
N ARG A 5 -35.21 72.36 28.03
CA ARG A 5 -36.48 72.23 27.26
C ARG A 5 -36.78 73.37 26.27
N LYS A 6 -37.17 73.14 25.00
CA LYS A 6 -38.12 72.13 24.46
C LYS A 6 -38.10 72.09 22.90
N LEU A 7 -38.39 70.89 22.36
CA LEU A 7 -39.20 70.55 21.16
C LEU A 7 -38.78 70.98 19.74
N ILE A 8 -38.65 69.98 18.84
CA ILE A 8 -39.51 69.71 17.65
C ILE A 8 -39.21 68.25 17.20
N PRO A 9 -40.22 67.41 16.86
CA PRO A 9 -39.99 66.07 16.33
C PRO A 9 -39.75 66.13 14.81
N PHE A 10 -38.65 65.57 14.32
CA PHE A 10 -38.45 65.31 12.89
C PHE A 10 -38.53 63.80 12.65
N LEU A 11 -39.57 63.42 11.91
CA LEU A 11 -39.80 62.12 11.33
C LEU A 11 -38.66 61.82 10.33
N CYS A 12 -37.69 60.99 10.70
CA CYS A 12 -36.69 60.46 9.77
C CYS A 12 -37.10 59.05 9.34
N VAL A 13 -37.60 58.96 8.11
CA VAL A 13 -37.82 57.71 7.38
C VAL A 13 -36.45 57.11 7.08
N PHE A 14 -36.09 56.02 7.77
CA PHE A 14 -34.93 55.19 7.40
C PHE A 14 -35.29 54.38 6.16
N PHE A 15 -34.85 54.82 4.98
CA PHE A 15 -34.67 53.93 3.83
C PHE A 15 -33.47 53.03 4.12
N GLY A 16 -33.73 51.91 4.81
CA GLY A 16 -32.82 50.76 4.80
C GLY A 16 -32.89 50.11 3.42
N ALA A 17 -32.07 50.58 2.48
CA ALA A 17 -31.82 49.84 1.27
C ALA A 17 -31.19 48.50 1.67
N ALA A 18 -31.97 47.42 1.56
CA ALA A 18 -31.45 46.07 1.63
C ALA A 18 -30.37 45.96 0.54
N VAL A 19 -29.11 45.88 0.97
CA VAL A 19 -28.04 45.38 0.11
C VAL A 19 -28.44 43.94 -0.18
N ALA A 20 -29.00 43.71 -1.37
CA ALA A 20 -29.27 42.37 -1.86
C ALA A 20 -27.95 41.61 -1.83
N ALA A 21 -27.83 40.66 -0.90
CA ALA A 21 -26.71 39.73 -0.88
C ALA A 21 -26.62 39.13 -2.28
N GLN A 22 -25.49 39.35 -2.97
CA GLN A 22 -25.25 38.69 -4.24
C GLN A 22 -25.42 37.18 -4.02
N PRO A 23 -26.18 36.47 -4.88
CA PRO A 23 -26.33 35.03 -4.74
C PRO A 23 -24.93 34.42 -4.77
N ALA A 24 -24.59 33.67 -3.72
CA ALA A 24 -23.33 32.96 -3.65
C ALA A 24 -23.18 32.09 -4.91
N ALA A 25 -22.01 32.14 -5.55
CA ALA A 25 -21.76 31.33 -6.75
C ALA A 25 -22.09 29.85 -6.45
N GLU A 26 -22.87 29.20 -7.33
CA GLU A 26 -23.28 27.79 -7.19
C GLU A 26 -22.09 26.80 -7.21
N TRP A 27 -20.94 27.27 -7.70
CA TRP A 27 -19.71 26.51 -7.84
C TRP A 27 -18.60 27.15 -7.00
N THR A 28 -17.76 26.30 -6.39
CA THR A 28 -16.55 26.70 -5.68
C THR A 28 -15.36 25.96 -6.27
N VAL A 29 -14.28 26.69 -6.58
CA VAL A 29 -12.98 26.07 -6.84
C VAL A 29 -12.34 25.72 -5.50
N VAL A 30 -11.88 24.48 -5.35
CA VAL A 30 -11.14 23.99 -4.19
C VAL A 30 -9.70 23.75 -4.64
N ASP A 31 -8.79 24.65 -4.25
CA ASP A 31 -7.36 24.52 -4.51
C ASP A 31 -6.70 23.75 -3.36
N TYR A 32 -6.05 22.63 -3.67
CA TYR A 32 -5.40 21.76 -2.68
C TYR A 32 -3.90 21.62 -2.91
N ALA A 33 -3.29 22.50 -3.72
CA ALA A 33 -1.88 22.45 -4.08
C ALA A 33 -0.94 22.32 -2.87
N ASP A 34 -1.22 23.05 -1.78
CA ASP A 34 -0.36 23.09 -0.59
C ASP A 34 -0.34 21.76 0.19
N LEU A 35 -1.31 20.87 -0.03
CA LEU A 35 -1.38 19.56 0.60
C LEU A 35 -0.64 18.47 -0.19
N VAL A 36 -0.38 18.71 -1.48
CA VAL A 36 0.24 17.73 -2.39
C VAL A 36 1.69 17.48 -1.99
N ASP A 37 2.06 16.22 -1.84
CA ASP A 37 3.47 15.84 -1.70
C ASP A 37 4.10 15.66 -3.08
N GLY A 38 4.78 16.71 -3.53
CA GLY A 38 5.45 16.72 -4.82
C GLY A 38 6.51 15.62 -5.01
N ARG A 39 7.01 15.03 -3.91
CA ARG A 39 8.05 13.98 -3.93
C ARG A 39 7.48 12.59 -4.24
N GLU A 40 6.16 12.40 -4.15
CA GLU A 40 5.54 11.10 -4.39
C GLU A 40 5.83 10.64 -5.83
N LEU A 41 6.28 9.39 -5.98
CA LEU A 41 6.68 8.83 -7.27
C LEU A 41 5.50 8.13 -7.95
N SER A 42 5.33 8.36 -9.25
CA SER A 42 4.39 7.64 -10.11
C SER A 42 4.93 6.28 -10.55
N GLN A 43 4.09 5.48 -11.23
CA GLN A 43 4.52 4.23 -11.87
C GLN A 43 5.56 4.42 -12.99
N SER A 44 5.90 5.65 -13.36
CA SER A 44 7.02 5.92 -14.28
C SER A 44 8.36 6.14 -13.56
N GLY A 45 8.35 6.21 -12.23
CA GLY A 45 9.46 6.68 -11.40
C GLY A 45 9.61 8.20 -11.37
N GLU A 46 8.84 8.95 -12.15
CA GLU A 46 8.82 10.43 -12.08
C GLU A 46 7.99 10.93 -10.90
N SER A 47 8.46 11.99 -10.24
CA SER A 47 7.77 12.64 -9.13
C SER A 47 6.52 13.40 -9.58
N VAL A 48 5.55 13.57 -8.68
CA VAL A 48 4.34 14.36 -8.92
C VAL A 48 4.69 15.79 -9.36
N SER A 49 5.67 16.43 -8.71
CA SER A 49 6.14 17.77 -9.10
C SER A 49 6.53 17.84 -10.57
N ARG A 50 7.38 16.91 -11.02
CA ARG A 50 7.86 16.85 -12.41
C ARG A 50 6.73 16.57 -13.41
N LEU A 51 5.78 15.70 -13.06
CA LEU A 51 4.63 15.41 -13.91
C LEU A 51 3.71 16.63 -14.06
N LEU A 52 3.46 17.36 -12.97
CA LEU A 52 2.69 18.61 -12.97
C LEU A 52 3.39 19.69 -13.80
N GLU A 53 4.71 19.84 -13.65
CA GLU A 53 5.52 20.77 -14.45
C GLU A 53 5.42 20.46 -15.95
N LYS A 54 5.60 19.20 -16.34
CA LYS A 54 5.47 18.77 -17.74
C LYS A 54 4.10 19.09 -18.31
N LEU A 55 3.03 18.86 -17.55
CA LEU A 55 1.67 19.17 -17.97
C LEU A 55 1.41 20.68 -18.02
N GLY A 56 2.06 21.48 -17.19
CA GLY A 56 1.89 22.94 -17.17
C GLY A 56 0.43 23.38 -17.07
N GLY A 57 -0.38 22.66 -16.27
CA GLY A 57 -1.81 22.94 -16.10
C GLY A 57 -2.72 22.54 -17.28
N ARG A 58 -2.21 21.86 -18.31
CA ARG A 58 -3.01 21.41 -19.46
C ARG A 58 -4.05 20.35 -19.05
N THR A 59 -5.28 20.51 -19.53
CA THR A 59 -6.39 19.59 -19.24
C THR A 59 -6.24 18.24 -19.94
N LEU A 60 -6.97 17.23 -19.46
CA LEU A 60 -6.98 15.91 -20.08
C LEU A 60 -7.52 16.00 -21.52
N PRO A 61 -6.74 15.61 -22.54
CA PRO A 61 -7.19 15.67 -23.93
C PRO A 61 -8.22 14.56 -24.24
N PRO A 62 -9.10 14.78 -25.24
CA PRO A 62 -9.97 13.73 -25.76
C PRO A 62 -9.19 12.49 -26.22
N PRO A 63 -9.81 11.29 -26.25
CA PRO A 63 -9.17 10.08 -26.77
C PRO A 63 -8.61 10.28 -28.19
N GLY A 64 -7.40 9.79 -28.44
CA GLY A 64 -6.72 9.89 -29.74
C GLY A 64 -5.97 11.20 -29.99
N GLN A 65 -6.04 12.17 -29.08
CA GLN A 65 -5.30 13.43 -29.17
C GLN A 65 -4.26 13.54 -28.05
N ARG A 66 -3.12 14.19 -28.34
CA ARG A 66 -2.02 14.47 -27.38
C ARG A 66 -1.71 13.28 -26.45
N GLY A 67 -1.27 12.18 -27.05
CA GLY A 67 -1.06 10.91 -26.33
C GLY A 67 -0.14 11.03 -25.11
N GLU A 68 0.88 11.88 -25.17
CA GLU A 68 1.78 12.15 -24.05
C GLU A 68 1.07 12.84 -22.88
N ASP A 69 0.33 13.93 -23.12
CA ASP A 69 -0.47 14.59 -22.08
C ASP A 69 -1.45 13.59 -21.43
N ARG A 70 -2.11 12.74 -22.24
CA ARG A 70 -3.00 11.69 -21.72
C ARG A 70 -2.26 10.68 -20.83
N ARG A 71 -1.04 10.27 -21.22
CA ARG A 71 -0.17 9.40 -20.40
C ARG A 71 0.18 10.08 -19.07
N LEU A 72 0.55 11.36 -19.09
CA LEU A 72 0.89 12.10 -17.87
C LEU A 72 -0.31 12.21 -16.91
N HIS A 73 -1.52 12.47 -17.43
CA HIS A 73 -2.75 12.43 -16.63
C HIS A 73 -3.01 11.05 -16.02
N LYS A 74 -2.80 9.96 -16.77
CA LYS A 74 -2.91 8.59 -16.25
C LYS A 74 -1.93 8.30 -15.11
N LEU A 75 -0.73 8.89 -15.15
CA LEU A 75 0.28 8.74 -14.10
C LEU A 75 -0.07 9.52 -12.82
N LEU A 76 -0.74 10.67 -12.96
CA LEU A 76 -1.12 11.53 -11.83
C LEU A 76 -2.41 11.10 -11.13
N ASP A 77 -3.39 10.60 -11.87
CA ASP A 77 -4.75 10.30 -11.36
C ASP A 77 -4.74 9.48 -10.06
N PRO A 78 -4.03 8.34 -9.94
CA PRO A 78 -4.02 7.53 -8.70
C PRO A 78 -3.38 8.22 -7.49
N LEU A 79 -2.48 9.17 -7.74
CA LEU A 79 -1.73 9.88 -6.72
C LEU A 79 -2.54 11.07 -6.19
N LEU A 80 -3.36 11.68 -7.05
CA LEU A 80 -4.13 12.89 -6.74
C LEU A 80 -5.61 12.66 -6.42
N GLU A 81 -6.23 11.58 -6.91
CA GLU A 81 -7.61 11.18 -6.59
C GLU A 81 -7.89 11.09 -5.06
N PRO A 82 -6.99 10.55 -4.21
CA PRO A 82 -7.21 10.44 -2.77
C PRO A 82 -7.42 11.77 -2.05
N TYR A 83 -6.84 12.87 -2.59
CA TYR A 83 -7.00 14.22 -2.04
C TYR A 83 -8.43 14.74 -2.14
N ALA A 84 -9.34 14.02 -2.82
CA ALA A 84 -10.76 14.35 -2.83
C ALA A 84 -11.40 14.38 -1.42
N PHE A 85 -10.72 13.91 -0.36
CA PHE A 85 -11.15 14.13 1.03
C PHE A 85 -11.43 15.60 1.35
N VAL A 86 -10.73 16.54 0.70
CA VAL A 86 -10.94 17.99 0.91
C VAL A 86 -12.34 18.43 0.51
N LEU A 87 -13.02 17.69 -0.38
CA LEU A 87 -14.38 18.03 -0.82
C LEU A 87 -15.38 17.92 0.34
N ALA A 88 -15.30 16.85 1.12
CA ALA A 88 -16.14 16.66 2.31
C ALA A 88 -15.84 17.74 3.37
N ASP A 89 -14.56 18.10 3.55
CA ASP A 89 -14.17 19.13 4.50
C ASP A 89 -14.65 20.53 4.07
N VAL A 90 -14.61 20.85 2.77
CA VAL A 90 -15.21 22.10 2.26
C VAL A 90 -16.72 22.10 2.49
N LEU A 91 -17.42 21.00 2.23
CA LEU A 91 -18.86 20.90 2.48
C LEU A 91 -19.19 21.15 3.95
N ASP A 92 -18.39 20.64 4.88
CA ASP A 92 -18.57 20.89 6.32
C ASP A 92 -18.40 22.37 6.70
N THR A 93 -17.62 23.16 5.95
CA THR A 93 -17.48 24.61 6.21
C THR A 93 -18.65 25.45 5.68
N ILE A 94 -19.40 24.94 4.68
CA ILE A 94 -20.48 25.68 4.03
C ILE A 94 -21.88 25.20 4.45
N GLU A 95 -22.00 23.96 4.91
CA GLU A 95 -23.25 23.39 5.40
C GLU A 95 -23.46 23.68 6.90
N PRO A 96 -24.72 23.69 7.37
CA PRO A 96 -24.98 23.67 8.81
C PRO A 96 -24.34 22.43 9.47
N PRO A 97 -23.82 22.55 10.71
CA PRO A 97 -23.28 21.43 11.45
C PRO A 97 -24.29 20.28 11.54
N HIS A 98 -23.82 19.05 11.35
CA HIS A 98 -24.64 17.86 11.48
C HIS A 98 -24.78 17.45 12.96
N GLU A 99 -26.00 17.09 13.37
CA GLU A 99 -26.24 16.55 14.72
C GLU A 99 -25.38 15.31 14.98
N GLN A 100 -25.35 14.39 14.01
CA GLN A 100 -24.51 13.20 14.00
C GLN A 100 -23.30 13.38 13.08
N PRO A 101 -22.16 12.75 13.41
CA PRO A 101 -20.97 12.81 12.59
C PRO A 101 -21.21 12.07 11.26
N LEU A 102 -20.73 12.63 10.15
CA LEU A 102 -20.71 11.93 8.87
C LEU A 102 -19.47 11.05 8.76
N VAL A 103 -19.67 9.76 8.47
CA VAL A 103 -18.64 8.72 8.38
C VAL A 103 -18.50 8.25 6.94
N GLU A 104 -17.27 8.21 6.42
CA GLU A 104 -16.96 7.77 5.05
C GLU A 104 -17.21 6.26 4.92
N VAL A 105 -18.24 5.87 4.15
CA VAL A 105 -18.70 4.48 4.02
C VAL A 105 -17.59 3.56 3.50
N GLY A 106 -16.80 4.02 2.52
CA GLY A 106 -15.71 3.21 1.94
C GLY A 106 -14.63 2.81 2.94
N GLN A 107 -14.47 3.58 4.03
CA GLN A 107 -13.45 3.36 5.06
C GLN A 107 -13.93 2.43 6.19
N LEU A 108 -15.20 1.99 6.16
CA LEU A 108 -15.74 1.00 7.10
C LEU A 108 -15.21 -0.41 6.88
N TRP A 109 -14.59 -0.67 5.72
CA TRP A 109 -13.90 -1.92 5.41
C TRP A 109 -12.40 -1.71 5.43
N ARG A 110 -11.69 -2.65 6.06
CA ARG A 110 -10.23 -2.67 6.11
C ARG A 110 -9.59 -2.98 4.74
N PRO A 111 -8.47 -2.33 4.37
CA PRO A 111 -7.65 -2.76 3.25
C PRO A 111 -7.28 -4.25 3.33
N GLY A 112 -7.32 -4.96 2.20
CA GLY A 112 -7.05 -6.40 2.16
C GLY A 112 -8.09 -7.33 2.79
N ALA A 113 -9.11 -6.83 3.50
CA ALA A 113 -10.15 -7.67 4.10
C ALA A 113 -11.23 -8.07 3.09
N GLY A 114 -12.04 -9.07 3.46
CA GLY A 114 -13.19 -9.49 2.67
C GLY A 114 -14.20 -8.36 2.55
N GLN A 115 -14.60 -8.03 1.32
CA GLN A 115 -15.42 -6.85 1.03
C GLN A 115 -16.19 -6.99 -0.29
N PRO A 116 -17.36 -6.35 -0.43
CA PRO A 116 -18.01 -6.21 -1.72
C PRO A 116 -17.11 -5.51 -2.75
N ALA A 117 -17.17 -5.92 -4.02
CA ALA A 117 -16.32 -5.35 -5.06
C ALA A 117 -16.48 -3.83 -5.25
N TRP A 118 -17.65 -3.25 -4.95
CA TRP A 118 -17.89 -1.80 -4.99
C TRP A 118 -17.11 -1.00 -3.94
N VAL A 119 -16.70 -1.59 -2.82
CA VAL A 119 -16.06 -0.86 -1.69
C VAL A 119 -14.80 -0.14 -2.14
N GLU A 120 -13.98 -0.77 -2.98
CA GLU A 120 -12.75 -0.17 -3.51
C GLU A 120 -13.01 1.12 -4.30
N LEU A 121 -14.21 1.28 -4.87
CA LEU A 121 -14.58 2.51 -5.58
C LEU A 121 -14.81 3.70 -4.64
N LEU A 122 -15.24 3.42 -3.42
CA LEU A 122 -15.43 4.43 -2.38
C LEU A 122 -14.15 4.66 -1.59
N ARG A 123 -13.38 3.61 -1.28
CA ARG A 123 -12.11 3.70 -0.52
C ARG A 123 -11.11 4.65 -1.17
N VAL A 124 -10.94 4.59 -2.48
CA VAL A 124 -10.02 5.49 -3.21
C VAL A 124 -10.63 6.87 -3.50
N ARG A 125 -11.84 7.13 -3.02
CA ARG A 125 -12.59 8.40 -3.16
C ARG A 125 -12.91 8.81 -4.59
N ARG A 126 -13.10 7.83 -5.48
CA ARG A 126 -13.76 8.07 -6.78
C ARG A 126 -15.20 8.51 -6.59
N PHE A 127 -15.87 7.88 -5.63
CA PHE A 127 -17.18 8.24 -5.14
C PHE A 127 -17.06 8.43 -3.64
N ILE A 128 -17.36 9.63 -3.14
CA ILE A 128 -17.39 9.85 -1.69
C ILE A 128 -18.84 9.67 -1.26
N VAL A 129 -19.06 8.72 -0.36
CA VAL A 129 -20.36 8.52 0.29
C VAL A 129 -20.12 8.54 1.78
N GLU A 130 -20.78 9.46 2.46
CA GLU A 130 -20.78 9.55 3.91
C GLU A 130 -22.18 9.29 4.45
N SER A 131 -22.28 8.59 5.58
CA SER A 131 -23.55 8.30 6.26
C SER A 131 -23.52 8.89 7.67
N ASP A 132 -24.68 9.36 8.13
CA ASP A 132 -24.94 9.73 9.53
C ASP A 132 -25.37 8.55 10.39
N GLY A 133 -25.44 7.35 9.82
CA GLY A 133 -25.84 6.13 10.51
C GLY A 133 -27.33 6.03 10.85
N THR A 134 -28.16 7.03 10.52
CA THR A 134 -29.60 7.06 10.81
C THR A 134 -30.48 7.15 9.54
N GLY A 135 -29.86 7.17 8.35
CA GLY A 135 -30.55 7.10 7.06
C GLY A 135 -30.33 8.33 6.18
N THR A 136 -29.53 9.31 6.62
CA THR A 136 -29.09 10.43 5.78
C THR A 136 -27.72 10.15 5.20
N LEU A 137 -27.58 10.30 3.89
CA LEU A 137 -26.30 10.17 3.20
C LEU A 137 -25.92 11.46 2.46
N ARG A 138 -24.62 11.72 2.41
CA ARG A 138 -24.00 12.73 1.56
C ARG A 138 -23.15 12.03 0.49
N ALA A 139 -23.45 12.27 -0.77
CA ALA A 139 -22.74 11.71 -1.91
C ALA A 139 -22.04 12.82 -2.71
N VAL A 140 -20.72 12.76 -2.84
CA VAL A 140 -19.93 13.66 -3.69
C VAL A 140 -19.42 12.87 -4.89
N LEU A 141 -19.93 13.21 -6.08
CA LEU A 141 -19.87 12.35 -7.26
C LEU A 141 -19.14 13.03 -8.44
N PRO A 142 -18.32 12.27 -9.19
CA PRO A 142 -17.57 12.82 -10.30
C PRO A 142 -18.50 13.20 -11.45
N TRP A 143 -18.30 14.40 -11.99
CA TRP A 143 -19.03 14.95 -13.12
C TRP A 143 -18.03 15.32 -14.23
N THR A 144 -18.37 14.92 -15.45
CA THR A 144 -17.57 15.27 -16.65
C THR A 144 -18.34 16.34 -17.43
N PRO A 145 -17.92 17.61 -17.39
CA PRO A 145 -18.60 18.68 -18.11
C PRO A 145 -18.49 18.47 -19.63
N THR A 146 -19.59 18.68 -20.36
CA THR A 146 -19.66 18.62 -21.83
C THR A 146 -19.42 19.99 -22.49
N GLY A 147 -18.98 20.98 -21.72
CA GLY A 147 -18.73 22.36 -22.11
C GLY A 147 -18.10 23.16 -20.96
N ASP A 148 -18.27 24.48 -20.94
CA ASP A 148 -17.83 25.30 -19.80
C ASP A 148 -18.65 24.94 -18.54
N PRO A 149 -18.01 24.43 -17.47
CA PRO A 149 -18.67 24.07 -16.22
C PRO A 149 -19.50 25.21 -15.62
N GLY A 150 -19.05 26.45 -15.77
CA GLY A 150 -19.69 27.64 -15.18
C GLY A 150 -21.09 27.93 -15.73
N ASN A 151 -21.45 27.35 -16.87
CA ASN A 151 -22.75 27.54 -17.51
C ASN A 151 -23.81 26.49 -17.12
N VAL A 152 -23.42 25.45 -16.37
CA VAL A 152 -24.35 24.39 -15.92
C VAL A 152 -24.69 24.63 -14.46
N LYS A 153 -25.99 24.62 -14.12
CA LYS A 153 -26.42 24.68 -12.72
C LYS A 153 -25.90 23.48 -11.94
N SER A 154 -25.39 23.72 -10.73
CA SER A 154 -24.82 22.68 -9.86
C SER A 154 -25.80 21.52 -9.62
N VAL A 155 -27.09 21.81 -9.37
CA VAL A 155 -28.13 20.78 -9.18
C VAL A 155 -28.32 19.90 -10.42
N ALA A 156 -28.26 20.48 -11.62
CA ALA A 156 -28.39 19.72 -12.86
C ALA A 156 -27.17 18.83 -13.10
N ALA A 157 -25.97 19.32 -12.80
CA ALA A 157 -24.75 18.51 -12.81
C ALA A 157 -24.81 17.38 -11.77
N ALA A 158 -25.36 17.65 -10.58
CA ALA A 158 -25.56 16.66 -9.52
C ALA A 158 -26.50 15.52 -9.94
N GLN A 159 -27.62 15.85 -10.61
CA GLN A 159 -28.54 14.87 -11.19
C GLN A 159 -27.82 14.00 -12.23
N GLN A 160 -27.06 14.60 -13.15
CA GLN A 160 -26.30 13.84 -14.15
C GLN A 160 -25.26 12.91 -13.51
N ALA A 161 -24.56 13.40 -12.47
CA ALA A 161 -23.58 12.62 -11.72
C ALA A 161 -24.27 11.46 -10.98
N TRP A 162 -25.43 11.69 -10.35
CA TRP A 162 -26.26 10.67 -9.73
C TRP A 162 -26.67 9.58 -10.72
N ASP A 163 -27.18 9.98 -11.89
CA ASP A 163 -27.62 9.05 -12.93
C ASP A 163 -26.48 8.18 -13.45
N ARG A 164 -25.29 8.76 -13.62
CA ARG A 164 -24.10 8.03 -14.05
C ARG A 164 -23.52 7.13 -12.96
N ALA A 165 -23.66 7.49 -11.69
CA ALA A 165 -23.13 6.75 -10.55
C ALA A 165 -24.09 5.67 -10.01
N TRP A 166 -25.37 5.67 -10.44
CA TRP A 166 -26.37 4.69 -10.01
C TRP A 166 -25.92 3.21 -10.06
N PRO A 167 -25.20 2.75 -11.11
CA PRO A 167 -24.55 1.43 -11.14
C PRO A 167 -23.84 1.01 -9.85
N VAL A 168 -23.16 1.96 -9.21
CA VAL A 168 -22.41 1.75 -7.96
C VAL A 168 -23.28 2.08 -6.75
N LEU A 169 -23.93 3.25 -6.74
CA LEU A 169 -24.64 3.77 -5.58
C LEU A 169 -25.79 2.88 -5.14
N ARG A 170 -26.48 2.21 -6.06
CA ARG A 170 -27.57 1.29 -5.70
C ARG A 170 -27.13 0.19 -4.73
N HIS A 171 -25.88 -0.28 -4.83
CA HIS A 171 -25.35 -1.32 -3.95
C HIS A 171 -24.98 -0.78 -2.57
N VAL A 172 -24.43 0.43 -2.52
CA VAL A 172 -24.11 1.14 -1.28
C VAL A 172 -25.39 1.42 -0.49
N LEU A 173 -26.41 1.96 -1.16
CA LEU A 173 -27.71 2.29 -0.58
C LEU A 173 -28.47 1.03 -0.15
N ALA A 174 -28.39 -0.06 -0.92
CA ALA A 174 -28.97 -1.34 -0.53
C ALA A 174 -28.33 -1.89 0.76
N ALA A 175 -27.00 -1.80 0.88
CA ALA A 175 -26.28 -2.24 2.07
C ALA A 175 -26.64 -1.40 3.31
N GLU A 176 -26.85 -0.09 3.14
CA GLU A 176 -27.26 0.80 4.24
C GLU A 176 -28.71 0.55 4.68
N ARG A 177 -29.64 0.37 3.73
CA ARG A 177 -31.02 -0.03 4.02
C ARG A 177 -31.08 -1.36 4.77
N HIS A 178 -30.26 -2.34 4.37
CA HIS A 178 -30.17 -3.62 5.06
C HIS A 178 -29.64 -3.48 6.48
N ARG A 179 -28.74 -2.53 6.74
CA ARG A 179 -28.23 -2.26 8.09
C ARG A 179 -29.30 -1.61 8.98
N LEU A 180 -30.05 -0.66 8.43
CA LEU A 180 -31.10 0.08 9.16
C LEU A 180 -32.37 -0.74 9.40
N GLY A 181 -32.68 -1.70 8.52
CA GLY A 181 -33.93 -2.47 8.57
C GLY A 181 -33.82 -3.81 9.31
N VAL A 182 -34.75 -4.06 10.25
CA VAL A 182 -35.25 -5.42 10.55
C VAL A 182 -35.98 -5.94 9.29
N PRO A 183 -36.10 -7.26 8.99
CA PRO A 183 -36.48 -7.75 7.64
C PRO A 183 -37.85 -7.36 7.04
N ARG A 184 -38.58 -6.34 7.53
CA ARG A 184 -39.96 -6.01 7.13
C ARG A 184 -40.33 -4.52 7.00
N GLU A 185 -39.48 -3.55 7.32
CA GLU A 185 -39.79 -2.13 7.07
C GLU A 185 -38.93 -1.56 5.93
N GLU A 186 -39.58 -0.93 4.94
CA GLU A 186 -38.92 -0.19 3.86
C GLU A 186 -38.36 1.13 4.41
N VAL A 187 -37.09 1.11 4.83
CA VAL A 187 -36.39 2.32 5.27
C VAL A 187 -36.10 3.21 4.05
N THR A 188 -36.71 4.39 3.98
CA THR A 188 -36.36 5.41 2.98
C THR A 188 -35.10 6.16 3.40
N LEU A 189 -34.14 6.29 2.49
CA LEU A 189 -32.91 7.04 2.72
C LEU A 189 -33.03 8.47 2.19
N ASP A 190 -32.52 9.47 2.91
CA ASP A 190 -32.36 10.85 2.41
C ASP A 190 -30.95 11.06 1.89
N VAL A 191 -30.80 11.31 0.58
CA VAL A 191 -29.49 11.43 -0.06
C VAL A 191 -29.30 12.83 -0.63
N ARG A 192 -28.22 13.50 -0.20
CA ARG A 192 -27.76 14.79 -0.75
C ARG A 192 -26.61 14.55 -1.70
N VAL A 193 -26.78 14.93 -2.96
CA VAL A 193 -25.82 14.68 -4.04
C VAL A 193 -25.14 15.97 -4.47
N TYR A 194 -23.81 15.98 -4.44
CA TYR A 194 -22.96 17.07 -4.90
C TYR A 194 -22.09 16.60 -6.08
N PRO A 195 -21.99 17.38 -7.17
CA PRO A 195 -21.11 17.07 -8.27
C PRO A 195 -19.72 17.68 -8.03
N TYR A 196 -18.68 17.00 -8.52
CA TYR A 196 -17.35 17.59 -8.61
C TYR A 196 -16.66 17.28 -9.94
N ALA A 197 -15.78 18.16 -10.40
CA ALA A 197 -14.86 17.92 -11.50
C ALA A 197 -13.42 18.10 -11.03
N HIS A 198 -12.51 17.21 -11.45
CA HIS A 198 -11.11 17.22 -11.03
C HIS A 198 -10.20 17.73 -12.14
N SER A 199 -9.40 18.75 -11.82
CA SER A 199 -8.31 19.25 -12.66
C SER A 199 -6.98 18.84 -12.02
N ALA A 200 -6.58 17.59 -12.26
CA ALA A 200 -5.37 17.00 -11.67
C ALA A 200 -4.11 17.84 -11.97
N ALA A 201 -3.94 18.29 -13.22
CA ALA A 201 -2.80 19.10 -13.66
C ALA A 201 -2.69 20.48 -12.97
N GLN A 202 -3.78 20.94 -12.32
CA GLN A 202 -3.84 22.22 -11.62
C GLN A 202 -4.06 22.05 -10.12
N THR A 203 -4.06 20.81 -9.62
CA THR A 203 -4.35 20.47 -8.21
C THR A 203 -5.61 21.18 -7.68
N ARG A 204 -6.68 21.13 -8.47
CA ARG A 204 -7.96 21.79 -8.18
C ARG A 204 -9.15 20.88 -8.38
N PHE A 205 -10.15 21.04 -7.54
CA PHE A 205 -11.50 20.55 -7.79
C PHE A 205 -12.45 21.72 -8.06
N LEU A 206 -13.47 21.46 -8.87
CA LEU A 206 -14.64 22.31 -8.98
C LEU A 206 -15.80 21.59 -8.29
N LEU A 207 -16.37 22.17 -7.23
CA LEU A 207 -17.40 21.58 -6.39
C LEU A 207 -18.72 22.36 -6.51
N GLY A 208 -19.82 21.66 -6.78
CA GLY A 208 -21.16 22.25 -6.70
C GLY A 208 -21.60 22.42 -5.25
N ARG A 209 -22.18 23.57 -4.89
CA ARG A 209 -22.59 23.90 -3.51
C ARG A 209 -24.06 23.59 -3.21
N VAL A 210 -24.89 23.44 -4.24
CA VAL A 210 -26.32 23.17 -4.08
C VAL A 210 -26.57 21.70 -4.40
N PRO A 211 -27.02 20.88 -3.43
CA PRO A 211 -27.20 19.46 -3.68
C PRO A 211 -28.46 19.18 -4.50
N HIS A 212 -28.42 18.11 -5.29
CA HIS A 212 -29.62 17.40 -5.69
C HIS A 212 -30.04 16.48 -4.53
N ARG A 213 -31.26 16.66 -4.00
CA ARG A 213 -31.80 15.87 -2.89
C ARG A 213 -32.72 14.78 -3.41
N VAL A 214 -32.52 13.55 -2.93
CA VAL A 214 -33.26 12.36 -3.38
C VAL A 214 -33.70 11.55 -2.18
N GLN A 215 -34.97 11.16 -2.16
CA GLN A 215 -35.49 10.15 -1.25
C GLN A 215 -35.41 8.80 -1.96
N VAL A 216 -34.71 7.83 -1.36
CA VAL A 216 -34.46 6.52 -1.98
C VAL A 216 -35.18 5.44 -1.19
N ASP A 217 -36.31 5.01 -1.74
CA ASP A 217 -37.13 3.87 -1.30
C ASP A 217 -36.85 2.58 -2.11
N ASP A 218 -36.21 2.71 -3.28
CA ASP A 218 -35.90 1.61 -4.19
C ASP A 218 -34.42 1.63 -4.63
N THR A 219 -33.73 0.51 -4.46
CA THR A 219 -32.32 0.32 -4.83
C THR A 219 -32.14 -0.69 -5.96
N ARG A 220 -33.24 -1.07 -6.63
CA ARG A 220 -33.23 -1.97 -7.79
C ARG A 220 -32.52 -1.32 -9.00
N PRO A 221 -32.05 -2.12 -9.97
CA PRO A 221 -31.63 -1.60 -11.27
C PRO A 221 -32.73 -0.74 -11.91
N ARG A 222 -32.36 0.13 -12.86
CA ARG A 222 -33.32 0.98 -13.59
C ARG A 222 -34.15 0.22 -14.61
N GLY A 223 -33.80 -1.02 -14.91
CA GLY A 223 -34.46 -1.84 -15.92
C GLY A 223 -34.09 -1.43 -17.35
N ASP A 224 -32.99 -0.71 -17.53
CA ASP A 224 -32.41 -0.34 -18.82
C ASP A 224 -31.64 -1.50 -19.47
N ARG A 225 -31.19 -2.46 -18.66
CA ARG A 225 -30.46 -3.66 -19.08
C ARG A 225 -31.10 -4.93 -18.52
N PRO A 226 -31.06 -6.07 -19.25
CA PRO A 226 -31.53 -7.35 -18.73
C PRO A 226 -30.70 -7.80 -17.53
N PRO A 227 -31.30 -8.46 -16.52
CA PRO A 227 -30.57 -9.00 -15.39
C PRO A 227 -29.46 -9.98 -15.80
N LEU A 228 -28.32 -9.93 -15.11
CA LEU A 228 -27.24 -10.89 -15.30
C LEU A 228 -27.58 -12.23 -14.62
N ASP A 229 -27.50 -13.33 -15.38
CA ASP A 229 -27.69 -14.69 -14.83
C ASP A 229 -26.43 -15.16 -14.08
N LEU A 230 -26.28 -14.71 -12.83
CA LEU A 230 -25.20 -15.12 -11.93
C LEU A 230 -25.18 -16.64 -11.69
N GLY A 231 -26.34 -17.30 -11.73
CA GLY A 231 -26.46 -18.74 -11.58
C GLY A 231 -25.83 -19.50 -12.75
N ARG A 232 -26.03 -19.02 -13.98
CA ARG A 232 -25.37 -19.56 -15.18
C ARG A 232 -23.87 -19.34 -15.16
N LEU A 233 -23.41 -18.13 -14.80
CA LEU A 233 -21.98 -17.86 -14.66
C LEU A 233 -21.35 -18.79 -13.62
N ARG A 234 -21.98 -18.96 -12.45
CA ARG A 234 -21.50 -19.88 -11.41
C ARG A 234 -21.46 -21.34 -11.86
N ARG A 235 -22.46 -21.80 -12.62
CA ARG A 235 -22.45 -23.16 -13.21
C ARG A 235 -21.33 -23.33 -14.24
N PHE A 236 -21.10 -22.32 -15.07
CA PHE A 236 -19.99 -22.30 -16.02
C PHE A 236 -18.64 -22.42 -15.30
N LEU A 237 -18.40 -21.60 -14.27
CA LEU A 237 -17.14 -21.64 -13.51
C LEU A 237 -16.93 -22.98 -12.79
N LYS A 238 -18.00 -23.52 -12.15
CA LYS A 238 -17.95 -24.82 -11.46
C LYS A 238 -17.72 -26.02 -12.39
N SER A 239 -17.95 -25.87 -13.70
CA SER A 239 -17.68 -26.95 -14.66
C SER A 239 -16.18 -27.17 -14.90
N GLY A 240 -15.32 -26.25 -14.46
CA GLY A 240 -13.87 -26.31 -14.68
C GLY A 240 -13.44 -25.94 -16.10
N LEU A 241 -14.39 -25.60 -17.00
CA LEU A 241 -14.09 -25.20 -18.37
C LEU A 241 -13.23 -23.93 -18.42
N THR A 242 -12.28 -23.90 -19.36
CA THR A 242 -11.53 -22.69 -19.68
C THR A 242 -12.41 -21.75 -20.50
N LEU A 243 -12.48 -20.46 -20.12
CA LEU A 243 -13.25 -19.46 -20.86
C LEU A 243 -12.66 -19.24 -22.26
N GLU A 244 -13.43 -19.56 -23.30
CA GLU A 244 -13.04 -19.35 -24.71
C GLU A 244 -13.81 -18.20 -25.37
N GLY A 245 -14.68 -17.51 -24.64
CA GLY A 245 -15.40 -16.34 -25.12
C GLY A 245 -16.86 -16.33 -24.69
N GLY A 246 -17.67 -15.57 -25.42
CA GLY A 246 -19.10 -15.51 -25.17
C GLY A 246 -19.89 -14.91 -26.31
N ARG A 247 -21.20 -15.06 -26.20
CA ARG A 247 -22.19 -14.54 -27.13
C ARG A 247 -23.22 -13.69 -26.39
N LEU A 248 -23.56 -12.56 -26.96
CA LEU A 248 -24.76 -11.79 -26.65
C LEU A 248 -25.89 -12.27 -27.56
N ASP A 249 -27.00 -12.71 -26.96
CA ASP A 249 -28.23 -12.97 -27.71
C ASP A 249 -28.96 -11.64 -28.03
N PRO A 250 -29.93 -11.63 -28.95
CA PRO A 250 -30.69 -10.43 -29.30
C PRO A 250 -31.47 -9.81 -28.13
N GLN A 251 -31.69 -10.57 -27.04
CA GLN A 251 -32.36 -10.13 -25.83
C GLN A 251 -31.38 -9.59 -24.78
N GLY A 252 -30.07 -9.53 -25.10
CA GLY A 252 -29.00 -9.09 -24.21
C GLY A 252 -28.57 -10.13 -23.18
N GLY A 253 -28.98 -11.39 -23.34
CA GLY A 253 -28.50 -12.50 -22.54
C GLY A 253 -27.06 -12.89 -22.89
N LEU A 254 -26.26 -13.14 -21.85
CA LEU A 254 -24.87 -13.57 -21.99
C LEU A 254 -24.77 -15.10 -21.93
N ILE A 255 -24.13 -15.68 -22.94
CA ILE A 255 -23.81 -17.11 -23.01
C ILE A 255 -22.29 -17.24 -23.07
N PRO A 256 -21.61 -17.51 -21.94
CA PRO A 256 -20.20 -17.88 -21.98
C PRO A 256 -20.06 -19.27 -22.60
N PHE A 257 -18.97 -19.49 -23.32
CA PHE A 257 -18.58 -20.82 -23.78
C PHE A 257 -17.12 -21.08 -23.46
N GLY A 258 -16.78 -22.35 -23.30
CA GLY A 258 -15.48 -22.78 -22.85
C GLY A 258 -15.13 -24.17 -23.35
N SER A 259 -13.86 -24.53 -23.21
CA SER A 259 -13.33 -25.83 -23.59
C SER A 259 -12.84 -26.59 -22.37
N ASP A 260 -12.96 -27.93 -22.43
CA ASP A 260 -12.26 -28.80 -21.48
C ASP A 260 -10.82 -28.97 -21.97
N ARG A 261 -9.87 -28.54 -21.13
CA ARG A 261 -8.42 -28.62 -21.41
C ARG A 261 -7.75 -29.77 -20.63
N GLY A 262 -8.53 -30.65 -20.01
CA GLY A 262 -8.05 -31.76 -19.17
C GLY A 262 -7.58 -31.34 -17.78
N ARG A 263 -7.33 -30.05 -17.56
CA ARG A 263 -7.11 -29.44 -16.24
C ARG A 263 -8.08 -28.26 -16.06
N PRO A 264 -8.70 -28.11 -14.87
CA PRO A 264 -9.60 -27.00 -14.61
C PRO A 264 -8.83 -25.67 -14.68
N ALA A 265 -9.50 -24.62 -15.15
CA ALA A 265 -8.95 -23.27 -15.11
C ALA A 265 -8.80 -22.80 -13.66
N THR A 266 -7.59 -22.35 -13.29
CA THR A 266 -7.27 -21.90 -11.94
C THR A 266 -6.76 -20.45 -11.92
N ILE A 267 -6.81 -19.86 -10.73
CA ILE A 267 -6.06 -18.67 -10.33
C ILE A 267 -5.50 -18.95 -8.93
N LEU A 268 -4.19 -18.84 -8.73
CA LEU A 268 -3.50 -19.20 -7.48
C LEU A 268 -3.83 -20.63 -7.02
N GLY A 269 -3.91 -21.57 -7.97
CA GLY A 269 -4.23 -22.97 -7.72
C GLY A 269 -5.69 -23.29 -7.35
N ARG A 270 -6.56 -22.28 -7.16
CA ARG A 270 -8.01 -22.49 -6.96
C ARG A 270 -8.79 -22.34 -8.25
N GLY A 271 -9.93 -23.00 -8.36
CA GLY A 271 -10.86 -22.78 -9.47
C GLY A 271 -11.33 -21.33 -9.55
N LEU A 272 -11.67 -20.87 -10.75
CA LEU A 272 -12.24 -19.55 -10.97
C LEU A 272 -13.58 -19.36 -10.23
N GLU A 273 -13.80 -18.17 -9.69
CA GLU A 273 -14.99 -17.79 -8.93
C GLU A 273 -15.65 -16.51 -9.45
N LEU A 274 -16.86 -16.20 -8.98
CA LEU A 274 -17.55 -14.95 -9.32
C LEU A 274 -16.76 -13.71 -8.84
N SER A 275 -15.95 -13.86 -7.78
CA SER A 275 -15.06 -12.81 -7.29
C SER A 275 -14.02 -12.40 -8.33
N ASP A 276 -13.46 -13.35 -9.09
CA ASP A 276 -12.51 -13.05 -10.18
C ASP A 276 -13.18 -12.28 -11.33
N LEU A 277 -14.41 -12.64 -11.67
CA LEU A 277 -15.21 -11.93 -12.66
C LEU A 277 -15.54 -10.51 -12.20
N ALA A 278 -15.88 -10.35 -10.92
CA ALA A 278 -16.17 -9.05 -10.33
C ALA A 278 -14.95 -8.12 -10.32
N VAL A 279 -13.77 -8.63 -10.01
CA VAL A 279 -12.51 -7.87 -10.08
C VAL A 279 -12.22 -7.46 -11.52
N ALA A 280 -12.31 -8.37 -12.49
CA ALA A 280 -12.05 -8.07 -13.89
C ALA A 280 -13.05 -7.03 -14.45
N TYR A 281 -14.34 -7.17 -14.13
CA TYR A 281 -15.36 -6.18 -14.47
C TYR A 281 -15.05 -4.80 -13.87
N ARG A 282 -14.77 -4.75 -12.56
CA ARG A 282 -14.41 -3.51 -11.86
C ARG A 282 -13.20 -2.85 -12.49
N ALA A 283 -12.17 -3.61 -12.84
CA ALA A 283 -10.95 -3.09 -13.44
C ALA A 283 -11.19 -2.44 -14.80
N VAL A 284 -12.04 -3.04 -15.64
CA VAL A 284 -12.34 -2.53 -16.97
C VAL A 284 -13.34 -1.36 -16.92
N ALA A 285 -14.47 -1.52 -16.22
CA ALA A 285 -15.57 -0.55 -16.24
C ALA A 285 -15.36 0.62 -15.26
N HIS A 286 -14.65 0.39 -14.16
CA HIS A 286 -14.49 1.33 -13.05
C HIS A 286 -13.04 1.58 -12.63
N GLY A 287 -12.05 1.15 -13.43
CA GLY A 287 -10.61 1.25 -13.12
C GLY A 287 -10.10 2.68 -12.87
N GLY A 288 -10.60 3.68 -13.60
CA GLY A 288 -10.14 5.08 -13.50
C GLY A 288 -9.62 5.58 -14.84
N LEU A 289 -8.76 6.59 -14.83
CA LEU A 289 -7.91 6.90 -15.99
C LEU A 289 -6.81 5.87 -16.23
N PRO A 290 -6.16 5.28 -15.21
CA PRO A 290 -5.18 4.21 -15.43
C PRO A 290 -5.86 2.95 -15.93
N ASP A 291 -5.25 2.34 -16.95
CA ASP A 291 -5.69 1.04 -17.43
C ASP A 291 -5.26 -0.06 -16.44
N PRO A 292 -5.84 -1.27 -16.52
CA PRO A 292 -5.34 -2.42 -15.79
C PRO A 292 -3.86 -2.63 -16.11
N ALA A 293 -3.03 -2.68 -15.07
CA ALA A 293 -1.59 -2.88 -15.18
C ALA A 293 -1.03 -3.33 -13.84
N MET A 294 0.19 -3.85 -13.85
CA MET A 294 0.96 -4.05 -12.63
C MET A 294 2.42 -3.71 -12.90
N SER A 295 3.06 -2.98 -11.99
CA SER A 295 4.48 -2.67 -12.11
C SER A 295 5.15 -2.59 -10.75
N LEU A 296 6.42 -2.95 -10.72
CA LEU A 296 7.31 -2.74 -9.58
C LEU A 296 8.27 -1.60 -9.90
N ASP A 297 7.92 -0.42 -9.41
CA ASP A 297 8.58 0.83 -9.75
C ASP A 297 9.56 1.29 -8.68
N ARG A 298 10.40 2.26 -9.07
CA ARG A 298 11.39 2.85 -8.17
C ARG A 298 10.74 3.31 -6.86
N GLY A 299 11.22 2.78 -5.74
CA GLY A 299 10.96 3.31 -4.41
C GLY A 299 11.79 4.57 -4.12
N HIS A 300 11.65 5.11 -2.91
CA HIS A 300 12.51 6.23 -2.52
C HIS A 300 13.96 5.74 -2.33
N SER A 301 14.16 4.51 -1.89
CA SER A 301 15.47 3.87 -1.74
C SER A 301 15.74 2.88 -2.90
N PRO A 302 17.01 2.66 -3.29
CA PRO A 302 17.38 1.79 -4.44
C PRO A 302 17.34 0.30 -4.15
N TRP A 303 16.96 -0.08 -2.94
CA TRP A 303 16.74 -1.47 -2.52
C TRP A 303 15.26 -1.77 -2.27
N GLU A 304 14.37 -0.81 -2.51
CA GLU A 304 12.92 -0.92 -2.37
C GLU A 304 12.22 -0.59 -3.70
N ALA A 305 11.23 -1.41 -4.08
CA ALA A 305 10.32 -1.12 -5.16
C ALA A 305 8.90 -0.84 -4.62
N LYS A 306 8.22 0.15 -5.19
CA LYS A 306 6.78 0.38 -4.96
C LYS A 306 5.98 -0.52 -5.90
N VAL A 307 4.96 -1.20 -5.36
CA VAL A 307 4.07 -2.01 -6.19
C VAL A 307 2.86 -1.18 -6.61
N TYR A 308 2.69 -1.03 -7.92
CA TYR A 308 1.56 -0.35 -8.51
C TYR A 308 0.58 -1.37 -9.10
N TYR A 309 -0.70 -1.23 -8.76
CA TYR A 309 -1.79 -2.05 -9.27
C TYR A 309 -2.80 -1.17 -10.03
N GLY A 310 -2.57 -1.00 -11.32
CA GLY A 310 -3.48 -0.30 -12.24
C GLY A 310 -4.83 -1.00 -12.35
N GLY A 311 -5.89 -0.27 -12.68
CA GLY A 311 -7.24 -0.82 -12.77
C GLY A 311 -7.81 -1.36 -11.45
N ARG A 312 -7.28 -0.93 -10.29
CA ARG A 312 -7.78 -1.32 -8.96
C ARG A 312 -7.69 -2.84 -8.72
N LEU A 313 -6.56 -3.42 -9.14
CA LEU A 313 -6.22 -4.83 -8.94
C LEU A 313 -5.58 -5.13 -7.57
N ARG A 314 -5.30 -4.09 -6.78
CA ARG A 314 -4.78 -4.20 -5.42
C ARG A 314 -5.71 -5.03 -4.53
N ASP A 315 -5.14 -5.85 -3.65
CA ASP A 315 -5.87 -6.73 -2.74
C ASP A 315 -6.83 -7.71 -3.45
N THR A 316 -6.38 -8.25 -4.59
CA THR A 316 -7.15 -9.24 -5.37
C THR A 316 -6.27 -10.38 -5.87
N SER A 317 -6.92 -11.47 -6.28
CA SER A 317 -6.28 -12.64 -6.88
C SER A 317 -5.57 -12.29 -8.20
N LEU A 318 -6.22 -11.48 -9.04
CA LEU A 318 -5.64 -10.97 -10.29
C LEU A 318 -4.40 -10.11 -10.03
N GLY A 319 -4.43 -9.29 -8.97
CA GLY A 319 -3.28 -8.49 -8.53
C GLY A 319 -2.09 -9.35 -8.11
N TRP A 320 -2.33 -10.41 -7.31
CA TRP A 320 -1.29 -11.37 -6.90
C TRP A 320 -0.68 -12.12 -8.08
N VAL A 321 -1.49 -12.69 -8.98
CA VAL A 321 -0.98 -13.39 -10.17
C VAL A 321 -0.09 -12.46 -11.00
N SER A 322 -0.53 -11.22 -11.18
CA SER A 322 0.24 -10.21 -11.92
C SER A 322 1.59 -9.95 -11.24
N LEU A 323 1.60 -9.70 -9.92
CA LEU A 323 2.84 -9.48 -9.16
C LEU A 323 3.80 -10.68 -9.28
N LEU A 324 3.31 -11.90 -9.07
CA LEU A 324 4.13 -13.11 -9.13
C LEU A 324 4.76 -13.29 -10.52
N CYS A 325 4.01 -13.01 -11.59
CA CYS A 325 4.54 -13.08 -12.95
C CYS A 325 5.70 -12.12 -13.20
N ASP A 326 5.63 -10.89 -12.68
CA ASP A 326 6.76 -9.95 -12.79
C ASP A 326 7.94 -10.37 -11.93
N VAL A 327 7.69 -10.89 -10.72
CA VAL A 327 8.72 -11.52 -9.88
C VAL A 327 9.44 -12.65 -10.62
N ARG A 328 8.77 -13.39 -11.51
CA ARG A 328 9.43 -14.43 -12.32
C ARG A 328 10.39 -13.89 -13.38
N PHE A 329 10.24 -12.67 -13.88
CA PHE A 329 11.28 -12.09 -14.76
C PHE A 329 12.63 -12.00 -14.06
N LYS A 330 12.61 -11.72 -12.77
CA LYS A 330 13.79 -11.72 -11.89
C LYS A 330 14.40 -13.13 -11.78
N THR A 331 13.57 -14.16 -11.59
CA THR A 331 14.01 -15.57 -11.62
C THR A 331 14.57 -15.97 -12.97
N PHE A 332 13.95 -15.59 -14.08
CA PHE A 332 14.46 -15.88 -15.43
C PHE A 332 15.76 -15.12 -15.72
N SER A 333 15.96 -13.97 -15.08
CA SER A 333 17.16 -13.17 -15.29
C SER A 333 18.39 -13.75 -14.58
N MET A 334 18.23 -14.29 -13.37
CA MET A 334 19.36 -14.62 -12.50
C MET A 334 19.36 -16.09 -12.01
N GLY A 335 18.25 -16.81 -12.19
CA GLY A 335 18.08 -18.18 -11.73
C GLY A 335 17.67 -18.31 -10.26
N LEU A 336 17.51 -17.19 -9.54
CA LEU A 336 17.17 -17.16 -8.12
C LEU A 336 15.65 -17.02 -7.93
N GLY A 337 15.08 -17.84 -7.06
CA GLY A 337 13.69 -17.71 -6.61
C GLY A 337 13.63 -16.79 -5.40
N ILE A 338 12.92 -15.65 -5.48
CA ILE A 338 12.81 -14.70 -4.37
C ILE A 338 12.01 -15.30 -3.22
N GLU A 339 10.87 -15.92 -3.54
CA GLU A 339 10.08 -16.60 -2.52
C GLU A 339 10.79 -17.86 -2.02
N GLU A 340 11.54 -18.53 -2.90
CA GLU A 340 12.23 -19.76 -2.60
C GLU A 340 13.58 -19.58 -1.88
N ASN A 341 14.13 -18.36 -1.89
CA ASN A 341 15.46 -17.99 -1.39
C ASN A 341 16.54 -19.02 -1.76
N ARG A 342 16.51 -19.49 -3.01
CA ARG A 342 17.44 -20.51 -3.53
C ARG A 342 17.60 -20.40 -5.04
N ASP A 343 18.62 -21.08 -5.54
CA ASP A 343 18.82 -21.29 -6.97
C ASP A 343 17.79 -22.30 -7.52
N LEU A 344 17.03 -21.86 -8.53
CA LEU A 344 15.99 -22.63 -9.21
C LEU A 344 16.43 -23.16 -10.58
N ARG A 345 17.66 -22.88 -11.04
CA ARG A 345 18.10 -23.26 -12.39
C ARG A 345 17.99 -24.74 -12.66
N ALA A 346 18.34 -25.60 -11.69
CA ALA A 346 18.26 -27.05 -11.86
C ALA A 346 16.80 -27.52 -12.06
N GLU A 347 15.87 -26.95 -11.30
CA GLU A 347 14.45 -27.25 -11.38
C GLU A 347 13.84 -26.76 -12.70
N ILE A 348 14.19 -25.53 -13.11
CA ILE A 348 13.77 -24.99 -14.41
C ILE A 348 14.32 -25.83 -15.55
N ARG A 349 15.60 -26.22 -15.50
CA ARG A 349 16.24 -27.05 -16.53
C ARG A 349 15.67 -28.47 -16.62
N ALA A 350 15.03 -28.97 -15.56
CA ALA A 350 14.33 -30.25 -15.62
C ALA A 350 13.10 -30.19 -16.56
N GLN A 351 12.44 -29.03 -16.65
CA GLN A 351 11.29 -28.81 -17.56
C GLN A 351 11.70 -28.16 -18.89
N VAL A 352 12.74 -27.32 -18.87
CA VAL A 352 13.25 -26.58 -20.02
C VAL A 352 14.77 -26.80 -20.12
N PRO A 353 15.24 -27.93 -20.70
CA PRO A 353 16.67 -28.27 -20.72
C PRO A 353 17.59 -27.22 -21.35
N SER A 354 17.07 -26.43 -22.30
CA SER A 354 17.76 -25.31 -22.96
C SER A 354 17.83 -24.04 -22.11
N PHE A 355 17.24 -24.03 -20.91
CA PHE A 355 17.13 -22.83 -20.09
C PHE A 355 18.50 -22.28 -19.70
N LYS A 356 18.69 -21.02 -20.08
CA LYS A 356 19.75 -20.13 -19.61
C LYS A 356 19.13 -18.93 -18.93
N THR A 357 19.81 -18.35 -17.96
CA THR A 357 19.39 -17.07 -17.36
C THR A 357 19.78 -15.88 -18.25
N HIS A 358 19.22 -14.70 -18.02
CA HIS A 358 19.70 -13.47 -18.68
C HIS A 358 21.19 -13.24 -18.47
N VAL A 359 21.66 -13.42 -17.21
CA VAL A 359 23.07 -13.25 -16.86
C VAL A 359 23.97 -14.31 -17.53
N GLU A 360 23.52 -15.55 -17.66
CA GLU A 360 24.25 -16.58 -18.41
C GLU A 360 24.35 -16.25 -19.91
N ARG A 361 23.32 -15.63 -20.49
CA ARG A 361 23.37 -15.14 -21.88
C ARG A 361 24.29 -13.91 -22.01
N PHE A 362 24.25 -13.00 -21.05
CA PHE A 362 25.13 -11.84 -20.98
C PHE A 362 26.60 -12.27 -20.94
N ALA A 363 26.97 -13.17 -20.02
CA ALA A 363 28.34 -13.65 -19.88
C ALA A 363 28.85 -14.37 -21.14
N ALA A 364 27.97 -15.13 -21.82
CA ALA A 364 28.31 -15.86 -23.04
C ALA A 364 28.42 -14.98 -24.30
N ASP A 365 28.03 -13.70 -24.24
CA ASP A 365 28.11 -12.79 -25.37
C ASP A 365 29.42 -11.96 -25.32
N PRO A 366 30.27 -11.99 -26.36
CA PRO A 366 31.50 -11.18 -26.40
C PRO A 366 31.25 -9.66 -26.27
N ALA A 367 30.07 -9.17 -26.68
CA ALA A 367 29.69 -7.76 -26.57
C ALA A 367 29.45 -7.30 -25.12
N SER A 368 29.45 -8.21 -24.15
CA SER A 368 29.41 -7.88 -22.72
C SER A 368 30.77 -7.40 -22.16
N ALA A 369 31.84 -7.46 -22.96
CA ALA A 369 33.15 -6.97 -22.58
C ALA A 369 33.09 -5.47 -22.23
N GLY A 370 33.59 -5.10 -21.03
CA GLY A 370 33.58 -3.72 -20.55
C GLY A 370 32.26 -3.22 -19.95
N VAL A 371 31.20 -4.03 -19.91
CA VAL A 371 29.93 -3.65 -19.26
C VAL A 371 30.01 -3.94 -17.75
N SER A 372 30.26 -2.92 -16.93
CA SER A 372 30.40 -3.04 -15.47
C SER A 372 29.07 -3.26 -14.74
N ALA A 373 27.99 -2.69 -15.26
CA ALA A 373 26.63 -2.84 -14.73
C ALA A 373 25.59 -2.77 -15.87
N GLN A 374 24.46 -3.45 -15.68
CA GLN A 374 23.30 -3.36 -16.58
C GLN A 374 22.02 -3.32 -15.75
N GLN A 375 21.05 -2.55 -16.24
CA GLN A 375 19.66 -2.60 -15.79
C GLN A 375 18.78 -2.92 -17.00
N THR A 376 17.83 -3.83 -16.84
CA THR A 376 16.87 -4.21 -17.87
C THR A 376 15.52 -4.38 -17.20
N ARG A 377 14.46 -3.84 -17.80
CA ARG A 377 13.07 -4.12 -17.40
C ARG A 377 12.44 -5.03 -18.44
N LEU A 378 11.93 -6.16 -17.99
CA LEU A 378 11.17 -7.09 -18.80
C LEU A 378 9.68 -6.92 -18.52
N TRP A 379 8.86 -6.88 -19.55
CA TRP A 379 7.43 -6.67 -19.43
C TRP A 379 6.67 -7.80 -20.11
N PHE A 380 5.48 -8.13 -19.60
CA PHE A 380 4.49 -8.86 -20.38
C PHE A 380 3.56 -7.87 -21.09
N TYR A 381 3.44 -8.02 -22.40
CA TYR A 381 2.48 -7.28 -23.24
C TYR A 381 1.47 -8.23 -23.88
N PRO A 382 0.26 -7.75 -24.20
CA PRO A 382 -0.77 -8.57 -24.80
C PRO A 382 -0.62 -8.71 -26.33
N ASP A 383 0.60 -8.52 -26.87
CA ASP A 383 0.86 -8.44 -28.30
C ASP A 383 0.41 -9.70 -29.06
N ARG A 384 0.61 -10.89 -28.48
CA ARG A 384 0.20 -12.19 -29.05
C ARG A 384 -1.18 -12.69 -28.60
N VAL A 385 -1.96 -11.87 -27.89
CA VAL A 385 -3.35 -12.22 -27.61
C VAL A 385 -4.15 -12.18 -28.92
N ASP A 386 -4.53 -13.37 -29.40
CA ASP A 386 -5.33 -13.56 -30.60
C ASP A 386 -6.77 -13.89 -30.22
N LEU A 387 -7.66 -13.02 -30.72
CA LEU A 387 -9.09 -13.12 -30.52
C LEU A 387 -9.82 -12.69 -31.78
N THR A 388 -11.05 -13.16 -31.92
CA THR A 388 -11.96 -12.81 -33.02
C THR A 388 -13.22 -12.20 -32.44
N VAL A 389 -13.60 -11.04 -32.97
CA VAL A 389 -14.90 -10.41 -32.70
C VAL A 389 -15.72 -10.52 -33.99
N ALA A 390 -16.93 -11.07 -33.89
CA ALA A 390 -17.84 -11.15 -35.03
C ALA A 390 -18.11 -9.75 -35.61
N PRO A 391 -18.42 -9.59 -36.92
CA PRO A 391 -18.73 -8.29 -37.51
C PRO A 391 -19.88 -7.55 -36.82
N GLN A 392 -20.84 -8.30 -36.26
CA GLN A 392 -21.95 -7.77 -35.47
C GLN A 392 -21.56 -7.46 -34.03
N SER A 393 -20.31 -7.67 -33.62
CA SER A 393 -19.77 -7.51 -32.26
C SER A 393 -20.49 -8.28 -31.15
N ASP A 394 -21.40 -9.19 -31.50
CA ASP A 394 -22.23 -10.00 -30.60
C ASP A 394 -21.56 -11.30 -30.15
N VAL A 395 -20.43 -11.67 -30.75
CA VAL A 395 -19.62 -12.84 -30.38
C VAL A 395 -18.16 -12.46 -30.23
N LEU A 396 -17.56 -12.86 -29.11
CA LEU A 396 -16.12 -12.89 -28.88
C LEU A 396 -15.66 -14.35 -28.83
N ALA A 397 -14.62 -14.68 -29.60
CA ALA A 397 -13.91 -15.96 -29.50
C ALA A 397 -12.43 -15.71 -29.19
N LEU A 398 -11.97 -16.30 -28.09
CA LEU A 398 -10.61 -16.27 -27.60
C LEU A 398 -9.86 -17.48 -28.22
N ARG A 399 -8.88 -17.25 -29.09
CA ARG A 399 -8.18 -18.34 -29.80
C ARG A 399 -6.87 -18.70 -29.12
N HIS A 400 -6.04 -17.70 -28.90
CA HIS A 400 -4.76 -17.83 -28.23
C HIS A 400 -4.59 -16.66 -27.27
N VAL A 401 -4.85 -16.90 -25.99
CA VAL A 401 -4.75 -15.87 -24.96
C VAL A 401 -3.50 -16.10 -24.16
N ARG A 402 -2.43 -15.42 -24.57
CA ARG A 402 -1.12 -15.47 -23.96
C ARG A 402 -0.43 -14.13 -24.08
N MET A 403 0.16 -13.68 -22.98
CA MET A 403 1.03 -12.51 -23.00
C MET A 403 2.41 -12.87 -23.54
N SER A 404 3.10 -11.89 -24.09
CA SER A 404 4.47 -12.03 -24.58
C SER A 404 5.41 -11.20 -23.74
N ALA A 405 6.54 -11.79 -23.35
CA ALA A 405 7.64 -11.05 -22.79
C ALA A 405 8.21 -10.08 -23.85
N ALA A 406 8.60 -8.88 -23.43
CA ALA A 406 9.40 -7.90 -24.16
C ALA A 406 10.26 -7.10 -23.17
N SER A 407 11.03 -6.12 -23.65
CA SER A 407 11.73 -5.17 -22.77
C SER A 407 11.32 -3.72 -23.01
N GLU A 408 11.38 -2.92 -21.94
CA GLU A 408 11.29 -1.47 -22.00
C GLU A 408 12.66 -0.86 -21.71
N ARG A 409 13.06 0.18 -22.46
CA ARG A 409 14.26 0.97 -22.14
C ARG A 409 13.91 1.99 -21.06
N LEU A 410 14.56 1.89 -19.90
CA LEU A 410 14.59 2.99 -18.94
C LEU A 410 15.34 4.17 -19.57
N ALA A 411 14.60 5.23 -19.89
CA ALA A 411 15.20 6.51 -20.26
C ALA A 411 15.85 7.12 -19.00
N ASN A 412 17.14 7.41 -19.10
CA ASN A 412 17.96 8.20 -18.17
C ASN A 412 18.11 7.64 -16.75
N GLU A 413 19.22 6.95 -16.49
CA GLU A 413 19.93 7.11 -15.21
C GLU A 413 21.39 6.61 -15.19
N THR A 414 21.92 5.96 -16.24
CA THR A 414 23.38 5.65 -16.26
C THR A 414 24.00 5.31 -17.61
N PHE A 415 23.27 5.38 -18.72
CA PHE A 415 23.83 5.14 -20.05
C PHE A 415 23.88 6.44 -20.86
N ALA A 416 25.07 6.77 -21.36
CA ALA A 416 25.23 7.77 -22.39
C ALA A 416 24.29 7.45 -23.57
N PRO A 417 23.59 8.44 -24.14
CA PRO A 417 22.65 8.23 -25.23
C PRO A 417 23.42 7.76 -26.48
N GLY A 418 23.25 6.48 -26.80
CA GLY A 418 23.63 5.86 -28.07
C GLY A 418 22.42 5.14 -28.67
N GLU A 419 22.13 5.46 -29.92
CA GLU A 419 21.13 4.86 -30.82
C GLU A 419 21.21 3.32 -30.74
N GLY A 420 20.18 2.58 -30.33
CA GLY A 420 19.10 2.18 -31.23
C GLY A 420 18.72 0.68 -31.19
N ASN A 421 19.45 -0.22 -30.51
CA ASN A 421 19.07 -1.64 -30.41
C ASN A 421 19.10 -2.19 -28.98
N GLU A 422 18.13 -3.04 -28.65
CA GLU A 422 18.15 -3.86 -27.42
C GLU A 422 19.37 -4.80 -27.42
N PRO A 423 20.03 -5.02 -26.27
CA PRO A 423 21.19 -5.92 -26.22
C PRO A 423 20.85 -7.34 -26.70
N PRO A 424 21.74 -8.01 -27.46
CA PRO A 424 21.45 -9.33 -28.03
C PRO A 424 21.05 -10.38 -27.00
N TRP A 425 21.67 -10.36 -25.81
CA TRP A 425 21.34 -11.28 -24.72
C TRP A 425 19.97 -10.98 -24.07
N THR A 426 19.51 -9.73 -24.07
CA THR A 426 18.16 -9.36 -23.63
C THR A 426 17.12 -9.90 -24.62
N LEU A 427 17.33 -9.67 -25.93
CA LEU A 427 16.49 -10.23 -26.99
C LEU A 427 16.43 -11.76 -26.94
N ALA A 428 17.56 -12.43 -26.75
CA ALA A 428 17.63 -13.87 -26.62
C ALA A 428 16.93 -14.40 -25.34
N THR A 429 16.94 -13.61 -24.26
CA THR A 429 16.18 -13.94 -23.04
C THR A 429 14.68 -13.86 -23.29
N ILE A 430 14.22 -12.77 -23.91
CA ILE A 430 12.82 -12.56 -24.29
C ILE A 430 12.34 -13.68 -25.23
N ALA A 431 13.12 -14.01 -26.25
CA ALA A 431 12.80 -15.07 -27.19
C ALA A 431 12.64 -16.42 -26.47
N ALA A 432 13.57 -16.76 -25.56
CA ALA A 432 13.52 -18.01 -24.81
C ALA A 432 12.34 -18.09 -23.85
N ILE A 433 11.98 -17.00 -23.15
CA ILE A 433 10.79 -16.96 -22.28
C ILE A 433 9.53 -17.23 -23.11
N ASN A 434 9.40 -16.57 -24.26
CA ASN A 434 8.25 -16.72 -25.14
C ASN A 434 8.18 -18.11 -25.80
N GLU A 435 9.31 -18.69 -26.18
CA GLU A 435 9.39 -20.03 -26.78
C GLU A 435 9.05 -21.13 -25.78
N HIS A 436 9.53 -21.02 -24.54
CA HIS A 436 9.40 -22.07 -23.52
C HIS A 436 8.34 -21.78 -22.46
N TYR A 437 7.38 -20.89 -22.76
CA TYR A 437 6.36 -20.43 -21.82
C TYR A 437 5.63 -21.58 -21.11
N ASP A 438 5.18 -22.60 -21.85
CA ASP A 438 4.47 -23.74 -21.26
C ASP A 438 5.35 -24.58 -20.33
N GLY A 439 6.63 -24.75 -20.68
CA GLY A 439 7.59 -25.44 -19.82
C GLY A 439 7.87 -24.65 -18.54
N LEU A 440 7.96 -23.32 -18.64
CA LEU A 440 8.08 -22.43 -17.48
C LEU A 440 6.80 -22.45 -16.64
N ALA A 441 5.61 -22.49 -17.24
CA ALA A 441 4.33 -22.54 -16.54
C ALA A 441 4.11 -23.86 -15.76
N ASN A 442 4.77 -24.95 -16.17
CA ASN A 442 4.78 -26.19 -15.39
C ASN A 442 5.62 -26.08 -14.10
N VAL A 443 6.59 -25.17 -14.06
CA VAL A 443 7.39 -24.87 -12.87
C VAL A 443 6.73 -23.77 -12.04
N PHE A 444 6.18 -22.77 -12.71
CA PHE A 444 5.57 -21.56 -12.14
C PHE A 444 4.11 -21.43 -12.59
N PRO A 445 3.15 -22.06 -11.88
CA PRO A 445 1.74 -22.09 -12.26
C PRO A 445 1.10 -20.72 -12.47
N GLU A 446 1.60 -19.67 -11.83
CA GLU A 446 1.14 -18.29 -12.00
C GLU A 446 1.22 -17.79 -13.45
N LEU A 447 2.12 -18.33 -14.28
CA LEU A 447 2.14 -18.04 -15.72
C LEU A 447 0.89 -18.59 -16.41
N ALA A 448 0.45 -19.80 -16.08
CA ALA A 448 -0.81 -20.34 -16.62
C ALA A 448 -2.03 -19.58 -16.08
N ASP A 449 -1.97 -19.13 -14.82
CA ASP A 449 -3.02 -18.29 -14.24
C ASP A 449 -3.08 -16.91 -14.91
N LEU A 450 -1.95 -16.36 -15.38
CA LEU A 450 -1.92 -15.10 -16.14
C LEU A 450 -2.73 -15.20 -17.44
N ASP A 451 -2.70 -16.35 -18.12
CA ASP A 451 -3.55 -16.59 -19.29
C ASP A 451 -5.04 -16.47 -18.89
N GLN A 452 -5.44 -16.88 -17.68
CA GLN A 452 -6.82 -16.70 -17.18
C GLN A 452 -7.14 -15.24 -16.85
N VAL A 453 -6.22 -14.51 -16.22
CA VAL A 453 -6.39 -13.06 -15.95
C VAL A 453 -6.67 -12.31 -17.25
N VAL A 454 -5.89 -12.58 -18.29
CA VAL A 454 -6.02 -11.93 -19.60
C VAL A 454 -7.32 -12.33 -20.30
N ARG A 455 -7.78 -13.59 -20.16
CA ARG A 455 -9.10 -14.03 -20.67
C ARG A 455 -10.24 -13.24 -20.04
N LEU A 456 -10.21 -13.08 -18.72
CA LEU A 456 -11.24 -12.34 -17.97
C LEU A 456 -11.25 -10.86 -18.36
N LEU A 457 -10.09 -10.21 -18.40
CA LEU A 457 -9.98 -8.81 -18.81
C LEU A 457 -10.44 -8.62 -20.26
N SER A 458 -10.02 -9.48 -21.18
CA SER A 458 -10.45 -9.42 -22.59
C SER A 458 -11.97 -9.56 -22.74
N PHE A 459 -12.57 -10.47 -21.98
CA PHE A 459 -14.01 -10.70 -21.97
C PHE A 459 -14.79 -9.46 -21.54
N PHE A 460 -14.38 -8.80 -20.45
CA PHE A 460 -15.06 -7.59 -19.98
C PHE A 460 -14.73 -6.36 -20.82
N THR A 461 -13.54 -6.24 -21.40
CA THR A 461 -13.23 -5.18 -22.38
C THR A 461 -14.10 -5.29 -23.62
N TRP A 462 -14.36 -6.50 -24.12
CA TRP A 462 -15.32 -6.70 -25.21
C TRP A 462 -16.73 -6.24 -24.82
N LEU A 463 -17.23 -6.65 -23.64
CA LEU A 463 -18.56 -6.26 -23.18
C LEU A 463 -18.71 -4.75 -22.97
N ASP A 464 -17.70 -4.07 -22.41
CA ASP A 464 -17.70 -2.61 -22.28
C ASP A 464 -17.71 -1.92 -23.65
N GLN A 465 -16.94 -2.41 -24.62
CA GLN A 465 -16.96 -1.88 -25.98
C GLN A 465 -18.29 -2.13 -26.70
N ALA A 466 -18.89 -3.32 -26.53
CA ALA A 466 -20.21 -3.64 -27.07
C ALA A 466 -21.29 -2.70 -26.50
N ALA A 467 -21.28 -2.46 -25.18
CA ALA A 467 -22.18 -1.53 -24.53
C ALA A 467 -22.02 -0.10 -25.07
N ARG A 468 -20.78 0.39 -25.20
CA ARG A 468 -20.49 1.72 -25.77
C ARG A 468 -20.88 1.85 -27.24
N ALA A 469 -20.88 0.74 -27.98
CA ALA A 469 -21.37 0.67 -29.36
C ALA A 469 -22.91 0.61 -29.45
N GLY A 470 -23.63 0.65 -28.32
CA GLY A 470 -25.09 0.66 -28.26
C GLY A 470 -25.72 -0.74 -28.27
N GLN A 471 -24.94 -1.81 -28.07
CA GLN A 471 -25.50 -3.15 -27.93
C GLN A 471 -26.17 -3.35 -26.58
N LEU A 472 -27.23 -4.16 -26.58
CA LEU A 472 -27.88 -4.58 -25.36
C LEU A 472 -27.00 -5.62 -24.65
N VAL A 473 -26.42 -5.21 -23.51
CA VAL A 473 -25.63 -6.06 -22.61
C VAL A 473 -26.39 -6.26 -21.30
N PRO A 474 -26.17 -7.36 -20.56
CA PRO A 474 -26.80 -7.53 -19.26
C PRO A 474 -26.28 -6.53 -18.23
N ASP A 475 -27.01 -6.38 -17.12
CA ASP A 475 -26.62 -5.60 -15.95
C ASP A 475 -25.38 -6.20 -15.27
N LEU A 476 -24.20 -5.91 -15.84
CA LEU A 476 -22.90 -6.34 -15.30
C LEU A 476 -22.58 -5.71 -13.95
N ASP A 477 -23.23 -4.60 -13.60
CA ASP A 477 -23.04 -3.93 -12.31
C ASP A 477 -23.46 -4.84 -11.15
N ALA A 478 -24.28 -5.86 -11.39
CA ALA A 478 -24.59 -6.91 -10.43
C ALA A 478 -23.33 -7.60 -9.85
N LEU A 479 -22.22 -7.62 -10.61
CA LEU A 479 -20.94 -8.15 -10.14
C LEU A 479 -20.30 -7.29 -9.05
N LEU A 480 -20.63 -6.00 -8.96
CA LEU A 480 -20.09 -5.11 -7.93
C LEU A 480 -20.56 -5.48 -6.52
N ALA A 481 -21.70 -6.16 -6.40
CA ALA A 481 -22.21 -6.68 -5.13
C ALA A 481 -21.48 -7.95 -4.66
N ILE A 482 -20.72 -8.63 -5.52
CA ILE A 482 -20.04 -9.88 -5.14
C ILE A 482 -18.97 -9.59 -4.09
N ASP A 483 -18.98 -10.37 -3.01
CA ASP A 483 -17.95 -10.31 -1.99
C ASP A 483 -16.63 -10.89 -2.51
N LEU A 484 -15.57 -10.11 -2.35
CA LEU A 484 -14.20 -10.50 -2.61
C LEU A 484 -13.59 -11.15 -1.35
N PRO A 485 -12.76 -12.18 -1.49
CA PRO A 485 -12.06 -12.79 -0.36
C PRO A 485 -11.02 -11.83 0.23
N ALA A 486 -10.66 -12.04 1.50
CA ALA A 486 -9.54 -11.35 2.12
C ALA A 486 -8.22 -11.82 1.50
N LEU A 487 -7.54 -10.94 0.77
CA LEU A 487 -6.32 -11.29 0.05
C LEU A 487 -5.41 -10.06 -0.13
N PRO A 488 -4.70 -9.61 0.93
CA PRO A 488 -3.85 -8.44 0.85
C PRO A 488 -2.70 -8.66 -0.14
N THR A 489 -2.42 -7.66 -0.98
CA THR A 489 -1.25 -7.66 -1.87
C THR A 489 -0.11 -6.78 -1.30
N PRO A 490 1.18 -7.06 -1.56
CA PRO A 490 2.28 -6.21 -1.08
C PRO A 490 2.17 -4.78 -1.62
N ARG A 491 2.50 -3.78 -0.80
CA ARG A 491 2.58 -2.35 -1.19
C ARG A 491 3.97 -1.95 -1.67
N THR A 492 4.97 -2.56 -1.05
CA THR A 492 6.38 -2.45 -1.40
C THR A 492 6.94 -3.85 -1.59
N PHE A 493 8.06 -3.94 -2.29
CA PHE A 493 8.72 -5.21 -2.58
C PHE A 493 10.23 -5.00 -2.57
N PRO A 494 11.02 -5.91 -1.98
CA PRO A 494 12.47 -5.76 -1.97
C PRO A 494 13.02 -5.81 -3.40
N GLN A 495 13.90 -4.85 -3.73
CA GLN A 495 14.61 -4.87 -4.99
C GLN A 495 15.66 -5.97 -4.94
N MET A 496 15.54 -6.98 -5.81
CA MET A 496 16.49 -8.08 -5.81
C MET A 496 17.79 -7.62 -6.48
N LEU A 497 18.86 -7.71 -5.73
CA LEU A 497 20.21 -7.53 -6.21
C LEU A 497 20.86 -8.90 -6.27
N SER A 498 21.26 -9.31 -7.48
CA SER A 498 22.22 -10.40 -7.56
C SER A 498 23.61 -9.85 -7.64
N PHE A 499 24.46 -10.47 -6.86
CA PHE A 499 25.88 -10.44 -7.11
C PHE A 499 26.25 -11.64 -7.99
N ASN A 500 27.04 -11.41 -9.05
CA ASN A 500 27.40 -12.45 -9.99
C ASN A 500 28.91 -12.56 -10.17
N ALA A 501 29.42 -13.77 -9.99
CA ALA A 501 30.74 -14.15 -10.49
C ALA A 501 30.56 -14.62 -11.94
N LEU A 502 30.93 -13.75 -12.87
CA LEU A 502 30.84 -14.02 -14.30
C LEU A 502 32.17 -14.59 -14.80
N PRO A 503 32.16 -15.56 -15.73
CA PRO A 503 33.38 -15.93 -16.45
C PRO A 503 33.82 -14.81 -17.42
N ALA A 504 34.97 -15.00 -18.06
CA ALA A 504 35.42 -14.12 -19.14
C ALA A 504 34.33 -13.91 -20.20
N ALA A 505 34.19 -12.67 -20.71
CA ALA A 505 33.17 -12.33 -21.70
C ALA A 505 33.27 -13.24 -22.95
N GLY A 506 32.13 -13.74 -23.42
CA GLY A 506 32.06 -14.72 -24.50
C GLY A 506 32.21 -16.19 -24.05
N SER A 507 32.40 -16.43 -22.74
CA SER A 507 32.54 -17.79 -22.20
C SER A 507 31.19 -18.41 -21.88
N ALA A 508 31.05 -19.70 -22.19
CA ALA A 508 29.90 -20.52 -21.79
C ALA A 508 30.08 -21.17 -20.40
N ALA A 509 31.08 -20.75 -19.62
CA ALA A 509 31.32 -21.26 -18.27
C ALA A 509 30.21 -20.87 -17.28
N VAL A 510 30.20 -21.54 -16.12
CA VAL A 510 29.13 -21.41 -15.13
C VAL A 510 29.16 -20.03 -14.47
N VAL A 511 28.03 -19.31 -14.56
CA VAL A 511 27.76 -18.12 -13.74
C VAL A 511 27.33 -18.55 -12.34
N ALA A 512 27.94 -17.96 -11.30
CA ALA A 512 27.42 -18.07 -9.94
C ALA A 512 26.68 -16.78 -9.56
N SER A 513 25.44 -16.94 -9.11
CA SER A 513 24.57 -15.84 -8.70
C SER A 513 24.24 -16.02 -7.22
N PHE A 514 24.35 -14.95 -6.45
CA PHE A 514 24.09 -14.93 -5.02
C PHE A 514 23.01 -13.91 -4.73
N ASP A 515 21.99 -14.33 -3.98
CA ASP A 515 21.01 -13.40 -3.42
C ASP A 515 21.65 -12.61 -2.28
N ARG A 516 21.33 -11.32 -2.22
CA ARG A 516 21.80 -10.40 -1.18
C ARG A 516 20.64 -9.65 -0.53
N VAL A 517 19.45 -10.25 -0.49
CA VAL A 517 18.31 -9.79 0.32
C VAL A 517 18.73 -9.42 1.76
N PRO A 518 19.57 -10.18 2.49
CA PRO A 518 19.98 -9.76 3.84
C PRO A 518 20.69 -8.39 3.89
N VAL A 519 21.47 -8.05 2.85
CA VAL A 519 22.10 -6.72 2.73
C VAL A 519 21.08 -5.65 2.41
N VAL A 520 20.06 -5.97 1.61
CA VAL A 520 18.94 -5.06 1.31
C VAL A 520 18.14 -4.78 2.56
N ASP A 521 17.79 -5.82 3.32
CA ASP A 521 17.05 -5.71 4.58
C ASP A 521 17.86 -4.85 5.58
N ALA A 522 19.17 -5.09 5.72
CA ALA A 522 20.06 -4.28 6.54
C ALA A 522 20.11 -2.79 6.12
N LEU A 523 20.12 -2.50 4.82
CA LEU A 523 20.09 -1.12 4.32
C LEU A 523 18.74 -0.45 4.54
N GLU A 524 17.65 -1.21 4.46
CA GLU A 524 16.29 -0.73 4.77
C GLU A 524 16.18 -0.34 6.25
N MET A 525 16.88 -1.06 7.14
CA MET A 525 16.98 -0.73 8.56
C MET A 525 17.58 0.67 8.81
N LEU A 526 18.26 1.31 7.86
CA LEU A 526 18.73 2.69 7.97
C LEU A 526 17.69 3.76 7.61
N ASN A 527 16.61 3.41 6.92
CA ASN A 527 15.54 4.38 6.60
C ASN A 527 14.66 4.64 7.83
N PRO A 528 13.82 5.69 7.83
CA PRO A 528 12.73 5.78 8.79
C PRO A 528 11.73 4.64 8.61
N GLU A 529 11.08 4.24 9.69
CA GLU A 529 9.93 3.34 9.62
C GLU A 529 8.71 4.05 9.02
N ASP A 530 8.46 5.28 9.46
CA ASP A 530 7.39 6.14 8.94
C ASP A 530 7.92 7.37 8.20
N GLY A 531 7.35 7.62 7.02
CA GLY A 531 7.64 8.81 6.21
C GLY A 531 9.00 8.76 5.50
N LEU A 532 9.53 9.94 5.17
CA LEU A 532 10.78 10.09 4.43
C LEU A 532 11.63 11.18 5.04
N LEU A 533 12.93 10.90 5.21
CA LEU A 533 13.91 11.93 5.52
C LEU A 533 13.97 12.97 4.40
N ASP A 534 14.38 14.19 4.77
CA ASP A 534 14.69 15.23 3.80
C ASP A 534 15.72 14.71 2.76
N PRO A 535 15.52 14.96 1.46
CA PRO A 535 16.42 14.50 0.41
C PRO A 535 17.88 14.94 0.62
N ARG A 536 18.13 16.11 1.24
CA ARG A 536 19.48 16.59 1.56
C ARG A 536 20.13 15.71 2.62
N VAL A 537 19.39 15.36 3.67
CA VAL A 537 19.85 14.44 4.72
C VAL A 537 20.18 13.08 4.11
N ARG A 538 19.31 12.56 3.25
CA ARG A 538 19.54 11.29 2.55
C ARG A 538 20.79 11.32 1.69
N LEU A 539 20.97 12.38 0.89
CA LEU A 539 22.17 12.58 0.08
C LEU A 539 23.43 12.63 0.95
N GLN A 540 23.44 13.44 2.00
CA GLN A 540 24.57 13.57 2.92
C GLN A 540 24.94 12.21 3.56
N ARG A 541 23.95 11.48 4.08
CA ARG A 541 24.15 10.13 4.68
C ARG A 541 24.68 9.13 3.66
N ALA A 542 24.22 9.21 2.41
CA ALA A 542 24.68 8.33 1.35
C ALA A 542 26.12 8.64 0.92
N LEU A 543 26.45 9.92 0.68
CA LEU A 543 27.80 10.37 0.30
C LEU A 543 28.85 10.04 1.38
N ALA A 544 28.49 10.10 2.66
CA ALA A 544 29.38 9.73 3.76
C ALA A 544 29.81 8.25 3.73
N GLY A 545 29.03 7.38 3.07
CA GLY A 545 29.34 5.96 2.92
C GLY A 545 30.10 5.61 1.63
N LEU A 546 30.47 6.61 0.81
CA LEU A 546 31.18 6.41 -0.45
C LEU A 546 32.70 6.54 -0.28
N ASP A 547 33.44 5.83 -1.13
CA ASP A 547 34.89 5.71 -1.13
C ASP A 547 35.52 6.47 -2.30
N ARG A 548 36.46 7.36 -1.99
CA ARG A 548 37.15 8.19 -2.98
C ARG A 548 38.13 7.39 -3.86
N GLN A 549 38.44 6.15 -3.50
CA GLN A 549 39.34 5.28 -4.27
C GLN A 549 38.61 4.52 -5.38
N VAL A 550 37.28 4.52 -5.39
CA VAL A 550 36.46 3.87 -6.43
C VAL A 550 36.04 4.93 -7.44
N ASP A 551 36.44 4.78 -8.71
CA ASP A 551 36.27 5.81 -9.75
C ASP A 551 34.82 6.31 -9.90
N GLU A 552 33.83 5.41 -9.93
CA GLU A 552 32.41 5.77 -10.05
C GLU A 552 31.90 6.55 -8.83
N GLU A 553 32.35 6.19 -7.63
CA GLU A 553 31.99 6.85 -6.37
C GLU A 553 32.68 8.21 -6.23
N ALA A 554 33.96 8.29 -6.59
CA ALA A 554 34.73 9.53 -6.64
C ALA A 554 34.13 10.53 -7.63
N ALA A 555 33.66 10.06 -8.78
CA ALA A 555 32.97 10.89 -9.78
C ALA A 555 31.67 11.49 -9.22
N LEU A 556 30.84 10.70 -8.53
CA LEU A 556 29.62 11.22 -7.90
C LEU A 556 29.93 12.18 -6.74
N LEU A 557 30.94 11.89 -5.93
CA LEU A 557 31.40 12.80 -4.86
C LEU A 557 31.85 14.15 -5.45
N ALA A 558 32.60 14.14 -6.56
CA ALA A 558 33.03 15.34 -7.25
C ALA A 558 31.86 16.09 -7.92
N GLU A 559 30.88 15.38 -8.48
CA GLU A 559 29.64 15.95 -9.02
C GLU A 559 28.86 16.66 -7.92
N ALA A 560 28.61 15.99 -6.80
CA ALA A 560 27.89 16.54 -5.66
C ALA A 560 28.60 17.75 -5.05
N ALA A 561 29.93 17.72 -4.94
CA ALA A 561 30.72 18.84 -4.40
C ALA A 561 30.70 20.11 -5.28
N ARG A 562 30.37 19.99 -6.57
CA ARG A 562 30.23 21.15 -7.49
C ARG A 562 28.84 21.79 -7.43
N MET A 563 27.87 21.10 -6.83
CA MET A 563 26.51 21.61 -6.65
C MET A 563 26.37 22.19 -5.25
N ASP A 564 25.61 23.28 -5.09
CA ASP A 564 25.19 23.74 -3.77
C ASP A 564 23.85 23.07 -3.42
N PRO A 565 23.80 22.10 -2.49
CA PRO A 565 22.56 21.40 -2.13
C PRO A 565 21.46 22.31 -1.57
N ALA A 566 21.82 23.50 -1.07
CA ALA A 566 20.83 24.49 -0.61
C ALA A 566 20.08 25.13 -1.80
N SER A 567 20.73 25.22 -2.97
CA SER A 567 20.18 25.82 -4.19
C SER A 567 19.37 24.86 -5.07
N LEU A 568 19.45 23.54 -4.80
CA LEU A 568 18.78 22.53 -5.61
C LEU A 568 17.32 22.29 -5.16
N GLY A 569 16.44 22.05 -6.14
CA GLY A 569 15.08 21.56 -5.88
C GLY A 569 15.07 20.12 -5.35
N HIS A 570 14.00 19.76 -4.63
CA HIS A 570 13.86 18.44 -4.00
C HIS A 570 13.98 17.27 -4.99
N ASP A 571 13.44 17.39 -6.21
CA ASP A 571 13.49 16.32 -7.22
C ASP A 571 14.92 15.94 -7.62
N LEU A 572 15.80 16.94 -7.81
CA LEU A 572 17.20 16.68 -8.17
C LEU A 572 17.99 16.14 -6.97
N LEU A 573 17.72 16.65 -5.76
CA LEU A 573 18.31 16.12 -4.53
C LEU A 573 17.92 14.66 -4.31
N ASP A 574 16.66 14.29 -4.53
CA ASP A 574 16.18 12.92 -4.41
C ASP A 574 16.83 12.00 -5.44
N LEU A 575 17.04 12.48 -6.67
CA LEU A 575 17.77 11.74 -7.70
C LEU A 575 19.24 11.51 -7.31
N LEU A 576 19.93 12.53 -6.82
CA LEU A 576 21.32 12.42 -6.36
C LEU A 576 21.43 11.49 -5.15
N ALA A 577 20.50 11.61 -4.19
CA ALA A 577 20.44 10.74 -3.02
C ALA A 577 20.26 9.29 -3.43
N TYR A 578 19.32 9.00 -4.35
CA TYR A 578 19.09 7.67 -4.89
C TYR A 578 20.34 7.10 -5.58
N ARG A 579 21.02 7.90 -6.42
CA ARG A 579 22.29 7.50 -7.06
C ARG A 579 23.38 7.17 -6.05
N ALA A 580 23.55 8.01 -5.02
CA ALA A 580 24.53 7.79 -3.95
C ALA A 580 24.20 6.55 -3.11
N GLN A 581 22.94 6.37 -2.72
CA GLN A 581 22.46 5.19 -2.00
C GLN A 581 22.69 3.91 -2.82
N ARG A 582 22.53 3.97 -4.14
CA ARG A 582 22.72 2.82 -5.03
C ARG A 582 24.19 2.40 -5.09
N LEU A 583 25.11 3.36 -5.17
CA LEU A 583 26.55 3.07 -5.12
C LEU A 583 26.95 2.49 -3.77
N ARG A 584 26.48 3.07 -2.66
CA ARG A 584 26.70 2.53 -1.31
C ARG A 584 26.20 1.09 -1.20
N MET A 585 25.00 0.82 -1.68
CA MET A 585 24.41 -0.52 -1.70
C MET A 585 25.24 -1.52 -2.51
N HIS A 586 25.71 -1.17 -3.71
CA HIS A 586 26.61 -2.03 -4.49
C HIS A 586 27.90 -2.33 -3.74
N ARG A 587 28.51 -1.33 -3.10
CA ARG A 587 29.71 -1.49 -2.27
C ARG A 587 29.46 -2.45 -1.11
N THR A 588 28.36 -2.28 -0.37
CA THR A 588 27.99 -3.15 0.75
C THR A 588 27.81 -4.61 0.30
N VAL A 589 27.15 -4.82 -0.84
CA VAL A 589 27.00 -6.14 -1.45
C VAL A 589 28.35 -6.78 -1.79
N LEU A 590 29.27 -6.03 -2.39
CA LEU A 590 30.61 -6.52 -2.78
C LEU A 590 31.52 -6.81 -1.58
N GLY A 591 31.39 -6.00 -0.53
CA GLY A 591 32.26 -6.10 0.64
C GLY A 591 31.76 -7.07 1.72
N GLY A 592 30.47 -7.42 1.75
CA GLY A 592 29.90 -8.34 2.74
C GLY A 592 30.17 -9.84 2.46
N PHE A 593 31.22 -10.18 1.71
CA PHE A 593 31.69 -11.55 1.52
C PHE A 593 32.91 -11.81 2.40
N ASP A 594 32.97 -13.01 2.99
CA ASP A 594 34.21 -13.48 3.63
C ASP A 594 35.40 -13.40 2.66
N PRO A 595 36.58 -12.91 3.08
CA PRO A 595 37.75 -12.76 2.20
C PRO A 595 38.15 -14.05 1.47
N GLY A 596 38.04 -15.21 2.13
CA GLY A 596 38.35 -16.51 1.52
C GLY A 596 37.29 -16.97 0.53
N GLN A 597 36.02 -16.67 0.77
CA GLN A 597 34.96 -16.85 -0.23
C GLN A 597 35.16 -15.93 -1.43
N ARG A 598 35.47 -14.65 -1.19
CA ARG A 598 35.71 -13.65 -2.25
C ARG A 598 36.89 -14.05 -3.14
N ALA A 599 38.03 -14.41 -2.57
CA ALA A 599 39.20 -14.85 -3.32
C ALA A 599 38.89 -16.06 -4.24
N ARG A 600 38.13 -17.04 -3.72
CA ARG A 600 37.68 -18.21 -4.52
C ARG A 600 36.75 -17.82 -5.67
N LEU A 601 35.92 -16.78 -5.47
CA LEU A 601 35.02 -16.28 -6.52
C LEU A 601 35.79 -15.50 -7.58
N GLU A 602 36.76 -14.67 -7.18
CA GLU A 602 37.63 -13.92 -8.08
C GLU A 602 38.49 -14.86 -8.95
N GLU A 603 39.06 -15.92 -8.35
CA GLU A 603 39.82 -16.95 -9.08
C GLU A 603 38.95 -17.63 -10.15
N ARG A 604 37.71 -18.00 -9.80
CA ARG A 604 36.77 -18.65 -10.71
C ARG A 604 36.21 -17.73 -11.79
N ALA A 605 36.00 -16.46 -11.48
CA ALA A 605 35.43 -15.49 -12.41
C ALA A 605 36.38 -15.18 -13.58
N ALA A 606 37.69 -15.41 -13.41
CA ALA A 606 38.70 -15.01 -14.39
C ALA A 606 38.56 -13.54 -14.81
N GLY A 607 38.22 -12.67 -13.85
CA GLY A 607 37.92 -11.25 -14.05
C GLY A 607 37.30 -10.59 -12.80
N ALA A 608 36.96 -9.30 -12.89
CA ALA A 608 36.33 -8.57 -11.79
C ALA A 608 34.89 -9.06 -11.55
N LEU A 609 34.56 -9.29 -10.28
CA LEU A 609 33.21 -9.60 -9.83
C LEU A 609 32.24 -8.45 -10.17
N ARG A 610 31.00 -8.77 -10.57
CA ARG A 610 30.03 -7.75 -11.01
C ARG A 610 28.72 -7.84 -10.23
N VAL A 611 28.14 -6.69 -9.93
CA VAL A 611 26.77 -6.57 -9.40
C VAL A 611 25.83 -6.33 -10.57
N ILE A 612 24.78 -7.15 -10.68
CA ILE A 612 23.73 -6.94 -11.68
C ILE A 612 22.43 -6.67 -10.93
N SER A 613 21.99 -5.43 -11.02
CA SER A 613 20.67 -5.02 -10.52
C SER A 613 19.64 -5.24 -11.62
N VAL A 614 18.78 -6.24 -11.43
CA VAL A 614 17.64 -6.45 -12.32
C VAL A 614 16.47 -5.64 -11.78
N GLY A 615 16.17 -4.54 -12.47
CA GLY A 615 14.92 -3.82 -12.27
C GLY A 615 13.77 -4.75 -12.65
N VAL A 616 12.80 -4.87 -11.77
CA VAL A 616 11.55 -5.58 -12.10
C VAL A 616 10.75 -4.71 -13.07
N GLY A 617 10.00 -5.35 -13.95
CA GLY A 617 9.27 -4.65 -14.98
C GLY A 617 7.81 -4.55 -14.63
N GLY A 618 6.96 -4.98 -15.55
CA GLY A 618 5.53 -4.88 -15.34
C GLY A 618 4.71 -5.67 -16.34
N LEU A 619 3.41 -5.55 -16.20
CA LEU A 619 2.41 -6.16 -17.06
C LEU A 619 1.49 -5.06 -17.58
N ASP A 620 1.42 -4.95 -18.91
CA ASP A 620 0.36 -4.19 -19.58
C ASP A 620 -0.87 -5.10 -19.71
N LEU A 621 -1.88 -4.85 -18.89
CA LEU A 621 -3.10 -5.64 -18.86
C LEU A 621 -4.26 -4.92 -19.59
N ASP A 622 -3.99 -3.86 -20.35
CA ASP A 622 -4.99 -3.19 -21.17
C ASP A 622 -5.32 -3.99 -22.44
N MET A 623 -6.54 -4.52 -22.50
CA MET A 623 -7.02 -5.29 -23.65
C MET A 623 -7.66 -4.41 -24.75
N SER A 624 -7.77 -3.09 -24.54
CA SER A 624 -8.47 -2.20 -25.47
C SER A 624 -7.86 -2.22 -26.88
N LYS A 625 -6.52 -2.20 -26.96
CA LYS A 625 -5.78 -2.30 -28.25
C LYS A 625 -5.97 -3.66 -28.91
N VAL A 626 -6.04 -4.74 -28.12
CA VAL A 626 -6.24 -6.11 -28.61
C VAL A 626 -7.61 -6.26 -29.25
N ILE A 627 -8.67 -5.81 -28.56
CA ILE A 627 -10.04 -5.86 -29.08
C ILE A 627 -10.16 -4.97 -30.33
N ALA A 628 -9.63 -3.74 -30.31
CA ALA A 628 -9.67 -2.85 -31.47
C ALA A 628 -8.99 -3.46 -32.72
N ARG A 629 -7.86 -4.15 -32.53
CA ARG A 629 -7.15 -4.89 -33.59
C ARG A 629 -8.01 -6.01 -34.16
N ALA A 630 -8.69 -6.78 -33.31
CA ALA A 630 -9.53 -7.89 -33.74
C ALA A 630 -10.78 -7.41 -34.50
N THR A 631 -11.45 -6.38 -34.01
CA THR A 631 -12.61 -5.76 -34.69
C THR A 631 -12.23 -5.19 -36.05
N SER A 632 -11.01 -4.64 -36.19
CA SER A 632 -10.51 -4.14 -37.47
C SER A 632 -10.27 -5.26 -38.49
N ARG A 633 -9.77 -6.43 -38.05
CA ARG A 633 -9.55 -7.60 -38.91
C ARG A 633 -10.86 -8.22 -39.41
N SER A 634 -11.89 -8.28 -38.56
CA SER A 634 -13.19 -8.84 -38.96
C SER A 634 -13.90 -7.99 -40.01
N MET A 635 -13.74 -6.66 -39.97
CA MET A 635 -14.23 -5.76 -41.03
C MET A 635 -13.53 -5.97 -42.39
N GLY A 636 -12.25 -6.36 -42.39
CA GLY A 636 -11.48 -6.61 -43.61
C GLY A 636 -11.87 -7.90 -44.35
N LEU A 637 -12.33 -8.92 -43.62
CA LEU A 637 -12.75 -10.21 -44.19
C LEU A 637 -14.07 -10.15 -44.97
N VAL A 638 -14.86 -9.08 -44.81
CA VAL A 638 -16.08 -8.82 -45.61
C VAL A 638 -15.74 -8.21 -46.99
N GLY A 639 -14.45 -8.03 -47.31
CA GLY A 639 -13.98 -7.40 -48.55
C GLY A 639 -13.56 -8.34 -49.69
N VAL A 640 -13.66 -9.67 -49.54
CA VAL A 640 -13.21 -10.63 -50.57
C VAL A 640 -14.27 -11.71 -50.76
N GLY A 641 -15.36 -11.34 -51.45
CA GLY A 641 -16.44 -12.24 -51.83
C GLY A 641 -17.51 -11.46 -52.58
N ASP A 642 -17.76 -11.84 -53.83
CA ASP A 642 -18.56 -11.13 -54.82
C ASP A 642 -19.88 -10.50 -54.34
N GLY A 643 -20.11 -9.25 -54.76
CA GLY A 643 -21.39 -8.86 -55.33
C GLY A 643 -22.59 -8.55 -54.42
N LEU A 644 -22.41 -7.89 -53.28
CA LEU A 644 -23.55 -7.23 -52.59
C LEU A 644 -23.32 -5.71 -52.45
N PRO A 645 -24.35 -4.86 -52.70
CA PRO A 645 -24.16 -3.41 -52.80
C PRO A 645 -23.70 -2.81 -51.47
N ALA A 646 -22.77 -1.86 -51.56
CA ALA A 646 -22.19 -1.09 -50.47
C ALA A 646 -23.18 -0.17 -49.69
N ALA A 647 -24.49 -0.40 -49.80
CA ALA A 647 -25.56 0.41 -49.21
C ALA A 647 -26.05 -0.08 -47.82
N GLN A 648 -25.40 -1.09 -47.22
CA GLN A 648 -25.72 -1.58 -45.85
C GLN A 648 -24.60 -1.32 -44.83
N ARG A 649 -23.80 -0.26 -45.01
CA ARG A 649 -22.79 0.15 -44.01
C ARG A 649 -23.31 1.30 -43.15
N LYS A 650 -23.33 1.04 -41.83
CA LYS A 650 -24.07 1.71 -40.75
C LYS A 650 -25.58 1.44 -40.78
N ALA A 651 -25.97 0.20 -40.48
CA ALA A 651 -27.10 0.08 -39.56
C ALA A 651 -26.64 0.75 -38.25
N THR A 652 -27.01 2.02 -38.04
CA THR A 652 -27.19 2.52 -36.69
C THR A 652 -28.05 1.46 -36.01
N VAL A 653 -27.46 0.72 -35.08
CA VAL A 653 -28.25 -0.08 -34.14
C VAL A 653 -29.08 0.97 -33.41
N ASN A 654 -30.32 1.16 -33.88
CA ASN A 654 -31.27 2.00 -33.18
C ASN A 654 -31.35 1.42 -31.77
N ALA A 655 -31.18 2.28 -30.76
CA ALA A 655 -31.31 1.87 -29.37
C ALA A 655 -32.60 1.06 -29.24
N VAL A 656 -32.49 -0.20 -28.80
CA VAL A 656 -33.65 -1.08 -28.66
C VAL A 656 -34.59 -0.40 -27.67
N GLU A 657 -35.76 0.07 -28.14
CA GLU A 657 -36.78 0.62 -27.24
C GLU A 657 -37.33 -0.52 -26.37
N VAL A 658 -36.89 -0.53 -25.11
CA VAL A 658 -37.34 -1.49 -24.11
C VAL A 658 -38.73 -1.08 -23.63
N SER A 659 -39.72 -1.96 -23.79
CA SER A 659 -41.10 -1.72 -23.32
C SER A 659 -41.15 -1.50 -21.81
N ALA A 660 -42.11 -0.71 -21.31
CA ALA A 660 -42.27 -0.45 -19.89
C ALA A 660 -42.41 -1.74 -19.05
N GLU A 661 -43.16 -2.72 -19.56
CA GLU A 661 -43.29 -4.06 -18.93
C GLU A 661 -41.94 -4.79 -18.85
N THR A 662 -41.13 -4.72 -19.91
CA THR A 662 -39.80 -5.32 -19.92
C THR A 662 -38.87 -4.62 -18.95
N ARG A 663 -38.92 -3.29 -18.88
CA ARG A 663 -38.14 -2.52 -17.90
C ARG A 663 -38.50 -2.94 -16.48
N GLU A 664 -39.79 -3.00 -16.13
CA GLU A 664 -40.21 -3.40 -14.78
C GLU A 664 -39.76 -4.83 -14.44
N ARG A 665 -39.89 -5.77 -15.38
CA ARG A 665 -39.35 -7.13 -15.20
C ARG A 665 -37.83 -7.13 -15.00
N TRP A 666 -37.09 -6.26 -15.71
CA TRP A 666 -35.64 -6.14 -15.54
C TRP A 666 -35.25 -5.45 -14.23
N ARG A 667 -36.13 -4.64 -13.63
CA ARG A 667 -35.92 -4.06 -12.30
C ARG A 667 -35.89 -5.12 -11.19
N GLU A 668 -36.48 -6.32 -11.39
CA GLU A 668 -36.35 -7.42 -10.42
C GLU A 668 -34.89 -7.79 -10.11
N GLY A 669 -33.97 -7.46 -11.03
CA GLY A 669 -32.53 -7.61 -10.83
C GLY A 669 -32.02 -9.05 -10.93
N SER A 670 -30.72 -9.21 -10.74
CA SER A 670 -30.04 -10.49 -10.90
C SER A 670 -30.39 -11.44 -9.76
N ARG A 671 -30.90 -12.65 -10.09
CA ARG A 671 -31.19 -13.68 -9.08
C ARG A 671 -29.89 -14.17 -8.42
N GLY A 672 -29.92 -14.31 -7.10
CA GLY A 672 -28.79 -14.81 -6.32
C GLY A 672 -27.72 -13.77 -5.99
N LEU A 673 -28.05 -12.47 -6.10
CA LEU A 673 -27.24 -11.40 -5.55
C LEU A 673 -27.05 -11.59 -4.03
N PRO A 674 -25.83 -11.41 -3.51
CA PRO A 674 -25.59 -11.41 -2.08
C PRO A 674 -26.36 -10.24 -1.42
N ARG A 675 -26.77 -10.44 -0.17
CA ARG A 675 -27.33 -9.39 0.67
C ARG A 675 -26.22 -8.81 1.52
N ASN A 676 -25.42 -7.94 0.93
CA ASN A 676 -24.36 -7.24 1.65
C ASN A 676 -25.01 -6.35 2.72
N VAL A 677 -24.43 -6.34 3.91
CA VAL A 677 -24.84 -5.49 5.04
C VAL A 677 -23.70 -4.54 5.32
N MET A 678 -23.99 -3.26 5.40
CA MET A 678 -22.99 -2.26 5.75
C MET A 678 -22.51 -2.48 7.19
N PRO A 679 -21.20 -2.40 7.47
CA PRO A 679 -20.69 -2.42 8.83
C PRO A 679 -21.33 -1.32 9.68
N ASP A 680 -21.29 -1.51 10.99
CA ASP A 680 -21.73 -0.45 11.91
C ASP A 680 -20.86 0.80 11.75
N HIS A 681 -21.51 1.97 11.79
CA HIS A 681 -20.88 3.28 11.65
C HIS A 681 -20.36 3.80 12.99
N GLY A 682 -20.73 3.17 14.11
CA GLY A 682 -20.44 3.67 15.45
C GLY A 682 -21.28 4.88 15.86
N ILE A 683 -22.42 5.10 15.18
CA ILE A 683 -23.33 6.23 15.38
C ILE A 683 -24.63 5.74 16.07
N GLY A 684 -25.24 6.55 16.95
CA GLY A 684 -26.29 6.16 17.92
C GLY A 684 -26.54 7.19 19.06
N ASP A 685 -27.12 6.78 20.20
CA ASP A 685 -27.54 7.69 21.30
C ASP A 685 -26.58 7.77 22.51
N GLY A 686 -25.48 6.99 22.56
CA GLY A 686 -24.62 6.89 23.75
C GLY A 686 -23.26 7.63 23.70
N GLY A 687 -23.12 8.79 24.36
CA GLY A 687 -21.82 9.32 24.86
C GLY A 687 -20.84 9.96 23.85
N LEU A 688 -19.72 10.49 24.40
CA LEU A 688 -18.66 11.26 23.71
C LEU A 688 -17.63 10.40 22.95
N HIS A 689 -17.55 9.09 23.21
CA HIS A 689 -16.63 8.17 22.55
C HIS A 689 -17.36 6.88 22.17
N ARG A 690 -17.22 6.43 20.92
CA ARG A 690 -17.90 5.25 20.38
C ARG A 690 -17.00 4.43 19.48
N ALA A 691 -16.76 3.18 19.86
CA ALA A 691 -16.09 2.22 19.01
C ALA A 691 -17.08 1.59 18.03
N PHE A 692 -16.65 1.40 16.79
CA PHE A 692 -17.23 0.46 15.85
C PHE A 692 -16.18 -0.60 15.51
N ARG A 693 -16.53 -1.57 14.67
CA ARG A 693 -15.73 -2.79 14.43
C ARG A 693 -14.22 -2.52 14.31
N ASP A 694 -13.85 -1.51 13.52
CA ASP A 694 -12.48 -1.29 13.06
C ASP A 694 -11.98 0.13 13.34
N GLY A 695 -12.66 0.87 14.22
CA GLY A 695 -12.41 2.28 14.43
C GLY A 695 -13.25 2.87 15.55
N TRP A 696 -13.17 4.18 15.71
CA TRP A 696 -14.00 4.89 16.68
C TRP A 696 -14.27 6.33 16.26
N ILE A 697 -15.29 6.89 16.91
CA ILE A 697 -15.62 8.30 16.86
C ILE A 697 -15.45 8.87 18.26
N GLU A 698 -14.77 10.01 18.35
CA GLU A 698 -14.56 10.76 19.57
C GLU A 698 -15.05 12.20 19.36
N ARG A 699 -15.80 12.74 20.31
CA ARG A 699 -16.22 14.13 20.36
C ARG A 699 -15.79 14.74 21.68
N THR A 700 -15.00 15.80 21.60
CA THR A 700 -14.57 16.59 22.75
C THR A 700 -15.29 17.93 22.72
N PRO A 701 -16.21 18.20 23.67
CA PRO A 701 -16.90 19.49 23.72
C PRO A 701 -15.93 20.62 24.10
N GLY A 702 -16.22 21.81 23.61
CA GLY A 702 -15.45 23.01 23.95
C GLY A 702 -15.60 23.41 25.43
N ALA A 703 -14.54 23.92 26.05
CA ALA A 703 -14.57 24.34 27.45
C ALA A 703 -15.39 25.63 27.61
N SER A 704 -16.51 25.59 28.35
CA SER A 704 -17.44 26.72 28.53
C SER A 704 -16.90 27.93 29.34
N GLY A 705 -15.59 28.16 29.36
CA GLY A 705 -14.93 29.20 30.15
C GLY A 705 -14.44 30.36 29.30
N GLY A 706 -15.28 31.38 29.08
CA GLY A 706 -14.96 32.81 28.87
C GLY A 706 -13.94 33.29 27.81
N GLY A 707 -13.12 32.44 27.22
CA GLY A 707 -12.19 32.79 26.13
C GLY A 707 -12.83 32.58 24.76
N GLU A 708 -12.55 33.46 23.81
CA GLU A 708 -13.09 33.44 22.44
C GLU A 708 -12.71 32.18 21.61
N ASP A 709 -11.91 31.25 22.17
CA ASP A 709 -11.39 30.04 21.49
C ASP A 709 -11.85 28.70 22.12
N ALA A 710 -12.99 28.68 22.83
CA ALA A 710 -13.55 27.48 23.45
C ALA A 710 -14.18 26.46 22.47
N GLY A 711 -13.49 26.15 21.37
CA GLY A 711 -13.92 25.24 20.33
C GLY A 711 -13.91 23.75 20.70
N GLY A 712 -14.83 22.96 20.14
CA GLY A 712 -14.85 21.50 20.28
C GLY A 712 -14.02 20.78 19.20
N THR A 713 -13.80 19.47 19.35
CA THR A 713 -13.15 18.62 18.33
C THR A 713 -13.98 17.37 18.08
N GLN A 714 -14.12 16.96 16.82
CA GLN A 714 -14.67 15.66 16.43
C GLN A 714 -13.59 14.88 15.68
N ARG A 715 -13.25 13.67 16.16
CA ARG A 715 -12.28 12.77 15.56
C ARG A 715 -12.94 11.46 15.15
N ILE A 716 -12.59 10.97 13.97
CA ILE A 716 -12.98 9.66 13.45
C ILE A 716 -11.70 8.93 13.06
N VAL A 717 -11.50 7.73 13.57
CA VAL A 717 -10.35 6.88 13.24
C VAL A 717 -10.86 5.58 12.62
N TYR A 718 -10.28 5.18 11.49
CA TYR A 718 -10.57 3.96 10.76
C TYR A 718 -9.34 3.06 10.71
N GLY A 719 -9.59 1.75 10.66
CA GLY A 719 -8.57 0.73 10.57
C GLY A 719 -7.49 0.87 11.63
N ALA A 720 -7.90 1.27 12.84
CA ALA A 720 -7.02 1.91 13.78
C ALA A 720 -5.88 1.02 14.27
N SER A 721 -5.89 -0.29 14.05
CA SER A 721 -4.80 -1.19 14.44
C SER A 721 -3.84 -1.53 13.28
N GLY A 722 -4.15 -1.09 12.06
CA GLY A 722 -3.40 -1.46 10.86
C GLY A 722 -2.39 -0.41 10.40
N PRO A 723 -1.42 -0.81 9.55
CA PRO A 723 -0.44 0.12 8.95
C PRO A 723 -1.08 1.14 8.00
N GLU A 724 -2.32 0.92 7.59
CA GLU A 724 -3.08 1.81 6.72
C GLU A 724 -4.19 2.56 7.48
N ALA A 725 -4.02 2.75 8.79
CA ALA A 725 -4.97 3.51 9.60
C ALA A 725 -5.23 4.91 8.99
N LEU A 726 -6.48 5.34 9.08
CA LEU A 726 -6.91 6.66 8.63
C LEU A 726 -7.50 7.42 9.81
N ALA A 727 -7.26 8.72 9.89
CA ALA A 727 -7.95 9.57 10.85
C ALA A 727 -8.40 10.88 10.22
N ARG A 728 -9.53 11.40 10.72
CA ARG A 728 -10.07 12.71 10.40
C ARG A 728 -10.41 13.41 11.70
N ALA A 729 -9.85 14.59 11.95
CA ALA A 729 -10.30 15.48 13.01
C ALA A 729 -10.83 16.78 12.44
N VAL A 730 -11.95 17.25 12.98
CA VAL A 730 -12.56 18.54 12.69
C VAL A 730 -12.55 19.36 13.97
N HIS A 731 -11.92 20.52 13.94
CA HIS A 731 -11.91 21.47 15.04
C HIS A 731 -12.93 22.57 14.77
N PHE A 732 -13.82 22.77 15.72
CA PHE A 732 -14.89 23.77 15.64
C PHE A 732 -14.50 25.01 16.44
N ASP A 733 -15.03 26.17 16.08
CA ASP A 733 -15.00 27.37 16.92
C ASP A 733 -16.13 27.35 17.97
N GLY A 734 -16.25 28.43 18.76
CA GLY A 734 -17.30 28.58 19.77
C GLY A 734 -18.73 28.64 19.20
N ASP A 735 -18.89 28.93 17.90
CA ASP A 735 -20.16 28.92 17.19
C ASP A 735 -20.46 27.54 16.57
N GLY A 736 -19.59 26.55 16.78
CA GLY A 736 -19.72 25.22 16.23
C GLY A 736 -19.39 25.12 14.73
N ARG A 737 -18.70 26.11 14.16
CA ARG A 737 -18.26 26.09 12.75
C ARG A 737 -16.87 25.48 12.62
N PRO A 738 -16.61 24.62 11.62
CA PRO A 738 -15.27 24.10 11.39
C PRO A 738 -14.27 25.22 11.07
N ARG A 739 -13.18 25.27 11.83
CA ARG A 739 -12.06 26.22 11.63
C ARG A 739 -10.82 25.53 11.07
N ARG A 740 -10.59 24.27 11.45
CA ARG A 740 -9.39 23.51 11.11
C ARG A 740 -9.71 22.03 10.92
N PHE A 741 -8.98 21.38 10.03
CA PHE A 741 -9.07 19.97 9.76
C PHE A 741 -7.71 19.31 9.96
N GLU A 742 -7.73 18.09 10.47
CA GLU A 742 -6.58 17.20 10.49
C GLU A 742 -6.92 15.89 9.80
N ARG A 743 -5.99 15.39 8.99
CA ARG A 743 -6.11 14.10 8.31
C ARG A 743 -4.86 13.29 8.59
N PHE A 744 -4.99 12.00 8.89
CA PHE A 744 -3.88 11.06 8.86
C PHE A 744 -4.19 9.99 7.82
N GLU A 745 -3.41 9.92 6.75
CA GLU A 745 -3.58 8.94 5.68
C GLU A 745 -2.24 8.61 5.02
N ARG A 746 -2.04 7.36 4.60
CA ARG A 746 -0.79 6.90 3.95
C ARG A 746 0.47 7.24 4.77
N GLY A 747 0.40 7.06 6.10
CA GLY A 747 1.51 7.35 7.02
C GLY A 747 1.81 8.85 7.17
N ARG A 748 0.95 9.75 6.68
CA ARG A 748 1.17 11.20 6.72
C ARG A 748 0.04 11.90 7.45
N ARG A 749 0.40 12.87 8.29
CA ARG A 749 -0.56 13.80 8.90
C ARG A 749 -0.56 15.13 8.16
N TRP A 750 -1.76 15.63 7.85
CA TRP A 750 -1.98 17.00 7.41
C TRP A 750 -2.78 17.75 8.48
N SER A 751 -2.42 19.01 8.71
CA SER A 751 -3.22 19.99 9.45
C SER A 751 -3.43 21.18 8.51
N TYR A 752 -4.67 21.57 8.26
CA TYR A 752 -4.99 22.64 7.32
C TYR A 752 -6.30 23.34 7.65
N ALA A 753 -6.44 24.55 7.10
CA ALA A 753 -7.66 25.34 7.11
C ALA A 753 -8.00 25.78 5.68
N PHE A 754 -9.21 26.30 5.48
CA PHE A 754 -9.62 26.86 4.21
C PHE A 754 -9.59 28.39 4.26
N GLU A 755 -8.80 28.99 3.37
CA GLU A 755 -8.77 30.44 3.17
C GLU A 755 -9.62 30.84 1.97
N GLY A 756 -10.31 31.98 2.07
CA GLY A 756 -11.06 32.55 0.95
C GLY A 756 -10.12 33.02 -0.15
N ALA A 757 -10.36 32.56 -1.38
CA ALA A 757 -9.67 33.01 -2.59
C ALA A 757 -10.65 33.74 -3.52
N ALA A 758 -10.13 34.53 -4.46
CA ALA A 758 -10.94 35.37 -5.36
C ALA A 758 -12.09 34.61 -6.06
N ASN A 759 -11.89 33.32 -6.38
CA ASN A 759 -12.86 32.47 -7.08
C ASN A 759 -13.11 31.11 -6.38
N GLY A 760 -12.84 30.98 -5.07
CA GLY A 760 -12.97 29.70 -4.39
C GLY A 760 -12.37 29.66 -2.99
N VAL A 761 -11.98 28.47 -2.55
CA VAL A 761 -11.28 28.22 -1.30
C VAL A 761 -9.94 27.54 -1.57
N ARG A 762 -8.93 27.87 -0.78
CA ARG A 762 -7.62 27.24 -0.82
C ARG A 762 -7.40 26.50 0.49
N ALA A 763 -7.05 25.22 0.42
CA ALA A 763 -6.58 24.46 1.57
C ALA A 763 -5.14 24.88 1.86
N VAL A 764 -4.92 25.55 2.98
CA VAL A 764 -3.61 26.06 3.41
C VAL A 764 -3.17 25.29 4.64
N ARG A 765 -1.91 24.83 4.65
CA ARG A 765 -1.34 24.13 5.81
C ARG A 765 -1.39 25.05 7.03
N SER A 766 -1.80 24.49 8.16
CA SER A 766 -1.82 25.18 9.44
C SER A 766 -0.57 24.78 10.21
N ASP A 767 0.27 25.78 10.52
CA ASP A 767 1.50 25.62 11.30
C ASP A 767 1.25 25.41 12.80
N ASP A 768 -0.02 25.44 13.24
CA ASP A 768 -0.44 25.06 14.60
C ASP A 768 -0.35 23.54 14.77
N ALA A 769 0.85 22.99 14.59
CA ALA A 769 1.22 21.73 15.21
C ALA A 769 0.98 21.92 16.70
N THR A 770 0.03 21.17 17.27
CA THR A 770 -0.02 20.97 18.71
C THR A 770 1.42 20.64 19.12
N PRO A 771 2.11 21.48 19.91
CA PRO A 771 3.51 21.23 20.21
C PRO A 771 3.60 19.83 20.76
N ALA A 772 4.49 19.01 20.20
CA ALA A 772 4.80 17.70 20.76
C ALA A 772 4.98 17.92 22.26
N VAL A 773 4.17 17.24 23.08
CA VAL A 773 4.32 17.31 24.52
C VAL A 773 5.70 16.74 24.78
N ALA A 774 6.68 17.62 24.96
CA ALA A 774 8.02 17.19 25.27
C ALA A 774 7.93 16.53 26.64
N SER A 775 7.90 15.20 26.68
CA SER A 775 8.11 14.49 27.92
C SER A 775 9.47 14.95 28.43
N ALA A 776 9.49 15.56 29.61
CA ALA A 776 10.73 16.03 30.21
C ALA A 776 11.57 14.79 30.46
N VAL A 777 12.65 14.64 29.70
CA VAL A 777 13.50 13.47 29.85
C VAL A 777 14.22 13.60 31.19
N PRO A 778 14.02 12.68 32.14
CA PRO A 778 14.67 12.77 33.44
C PRO A 778 16.19 12.66 33.29
N GLU A 779 16.95 13.43 34.08
CA GLU A 779 18.43 13.36 34.06
C GLU A 779 18.93 12.00 34.57
N THR A 780 18.22 11.39 35.53
CA THR A 780 18.50 10.06 36.08
C THR A 780 17.19 9.27 36.14
N VAL A 781 17.26 7.99 35.78
CA VAL A 781 16.14 7.04 35.90
C VAL A 781 16.56 5.96 36.89
N GLU A 782 15.75 5.71 37.90
CA GLU A 782 15.97 4.60 38.84
C GLU A 782 15.82 3.28 38.09
N LEU A 783 16.88 2.45 38.14
CA LEU A 783 16.92 1.17 37.44
C LEU A 783 16.87 0.00 38.42
N PRO A 784 16.09 -1.06 38.13
CA PRO A 784 16.19 -2.33 38.83
C PRO A 784 17.58 -2.97 38.71
N GLU A 785 17.93 -3.84 39.66
CA GLU A 785 19.15 -4.65 39.55
C GLU A 785 19.19 -5.42 38.22
N LYS A 786 20.39 -5.51 37.63
CA LYS A 786 20.68 -6.22 36.38
C LYS A 786 20.04 -5.66 35.10
N LEU A 787 19.40 -4.49 35.17
CA LEU A 787 18.97 -3.73 33.99
C LEU A 787 19.95 -2.60 33.70
N ALA A 788 20.42 -2.50 32.46
CA ALA A 788 21.07 -1.29 31.95
C ALA A 788 20.12 -0.55 31.00
N LEU A 789 20.27 0.77 30.91
CA LEU A 789 19.51 1.60 29.98
C LEU A 789 20.43 2.36 29.04
N LEU A 790 20.24 2.16 27.74
CA LEU A 790 20.83 2.94 26.66
C LEU A 790 19.82 3.97 26.16
N ARG A 791 20.21 5.24 26.20
CA ARG A 791 19.42 6.38 25.75
C ARG A 791 19.98 6.91 24.45
N ILE A 792 19.09 7.16 23.49
CA ILE A 792 19.42 7.82 22.24
C ILE A 792 18.96 9.27 22.34
N ASP A 793 19.91 10.20 22.17
CA ASP A 793 19.76 11.66 22.21
C ASP A 793 19.38 12.30 23.57
N PRO A 794 20.36 12.44 24.50
CA PRO A 794 20.14 13.05 25.81
C PRO A 794 20.09 14.59 25.86
N GLU A 795 20.57 15.35 24.85
CA GLU A 795 20.83 16.81 25.03
C GLU A 795 20.33 17.77 23.93
N GLY A 796 19.67 17.34 22.84
CA GLY A 796 19.08 18.31 21.90
C GLY A 796 18.52 17.67 20.64
N ARG A 797 17.31 18.08 20.20
CA ARG A 797 16.59 17.56 19.01
C ARG A 797 17.58 17.02 17.97
N SER A 798 17.82 15.72 17.95
CA SER A 798 18.87 15.16 17.11
C SER A 798 18.46 15.28 15.65
N ASP A 799 18.88 16.39 15.04
CA ASP A 799 18.74 16.65 13.63
C ASP A 799 19.31 15.45 12.87
N PRO A 800 18.51 14.75 12.03
CA PRO A 800 19.01 13.71 11.14
C PRO A 800 20.18 14.16 10.27
N ALA A 801 20.37 15.48 10.08
CA ALA A 801 21.51 16.07 9.38
C ALA A 801 22.82 16.09 10.20
N SER A 802 22.77 15.89 11.53
CA SER A 802 23.96 15.88 12.39
C SER A 802 24.89 14.70 12.05
N PRO A 803 26.21 14.91 11.93
CA PRO A 803 27.17 13.84 11.64
C PRO A 803 27.41 12.87 12.81
N THR A 804 26.88 13.17 14.00
CA THR A 804 27.04 12.37 15.22
C THR A 804 25.69 12.02 15.85
N VAL A 805 25.67 10.95 16.64
CA VAL A 805 24.55 10.51 17.49
C VAL A 805 25.04 10.53 18.93
N SER A 806 24.27 11.15 19.81
CA SER A 806 24.58 11.19 21.24
C SER A 806 23.91 10.01 21.95
N LEU A 807 24.69 9.27 22.74
CA LEU A 807 24.27 8.09 23.47
C LEU A 807 24.56 8.29 24.96
N ARG A 808 23.67 7.81 25.83
CA ARG A 808 23.91 7.74 27.29
C ARG A 808 23.60 6.35 27.81
N LEU A 809 24.56 5.72 28.49
CA LEU A 809 24.40 4.41 29.11
C LEU A 809 24.37 4.57 30.64
N GLN A 810 23.41 3.94 31.31
CA GLN A 810 23.29 3.96 32.77
C GLN A 810 22.96 2.57 33.35
N ALA A 811 23.40 2.31 34.59
CA ALA A 811 23.09 1.10 35.37
C ALA A 811 23.04 1.44 36.88
N PRO A 812 22.37 0.63 37.72
CA PRO A 812 22.12 0.93 39.14
C PRO A 812 23.36 1.24 40.01
N ALA A 813 24.54 0.70 39.63
CA ALA A 813 25.78 0.81 40.39
C ALA A 813 26.96 1.39 39.58
N ALA A 814 26.70 1.91 38.38
CA ALA A 814 27.72 2.48 37.50
C ALA A 814 27.48 3.98 37.28
N GLU A 815 28.55 4.76 37.14
CA GLU A 815 28.42 6.15 36.71
C GLU A 815 27.83 6.21 35.29
N PRO A 816 26.85 7.10 35.03
CA PRO A 816 26.33 7.28 33.68
C PRO A 816 27.45 7.65 32.69
N LEU A 817 27.44 7.00 31.53
CA LEU A 817 28.42 7.22 30.46
C LEU A 817 27.75 7.97 29.30
N ASP A 818 28.17 9.20 29.06
CA ASP A 818 27.74 10.00 27.91
C ASP A 818 28.78 9.92 26.79
N ALA A 819 28.33 9.69 25.56
CA ALA A 819 29.20 9.61 24.39
C ALA A 819 28.57 10.29 23.17
N THR A 820 29.35 11.09 22.45
CA THR A 820 28.99 11.59 21.11
C THR A 820 29.70 10.73 20.08
N VAL A 821 28.94 9.89 19.38
CA VAL A 821 29.49 8.86 18.48
C VAL A 821 29.27 9.29 17.03
N PRO A 822 30.25 9.13 16.12
CA PRO A 822 30.02 9.34 14.70
C PRO A 822 28.87 8.48 14.17
N ARG A 823 27.97 9.07 13.39
CA ARG A 823 26.74 8.40 12.91
C ARG A 823 27.03 7.09 12.17
N TRP A 824 28.11 7.04 11.39
CA TRP A 824 28.50 5.84 10.65
C TRP A 824 28.81 4.63 11.57
N VAL A 825 29.21 4.85 12.83
CA VAL A 825 29.44 3.75 13.80
C VAL A 825 28.12 3.10 14.20
N VAL A 826 27.09 3.90 14.48
CA VAL A 826 25.75 3.36 14.78
C VAL A 826 25.11 2.78 13.52
N GLN A 827 25.37 3.34 12.34
CA GLN A 827 24.95 2.72 11.09
C GLN A 827 25.60 1.35 10.86
N ARG A 828 26.86 1.13 11.27
CA ARG A 828 27.49 -0.21 11.23
C ARG A 828 26.78 -1.20 12.13
N LEU A 829 26.37 -0.77 13.31
CA LEU A 829 25.54 -1.58 14.21
C LEU A 829 24.23 -1.99 13.51
N ILE A 830 23.46 -1.01 13.00
CA ILE A 830 22.18 -1.24 12.31
C ILE A 830 22.32 -2.15 11.08
N LEU A 831 23.42 -2.03 10.33
CA LEU A 831 23.67 -2.87 9.16
C LEU A 831 23.90 -4.36 9.52
N GLY A 832 24.26 -4.67 10.76
CA GLY A 832 24.60 -6.04 11.14
C GLY A 832 25.95 -6.51 10.59
N ARG A 833 26.45 -7.63 11.12
CA ARG A 833 27.78 -8.17 10.77
C ARG A 833 27.89 -8.62 9.31
N GLU A 834 26.80 -9.04 8.69
CA GLU A 834 26.80 -9.51 7.29
C GLU A 834 26.96 -8.36 6.27
N ALA A 835 26.60 -7.14 6.65
CA ALA A 835 26.72 -5.95 5.81
C ALA A 835 27.75 -4.94 6.34
N ASP A 836 28.46 -5.24 7.43
CA ASP A 836 29.58 -4.44 7.92
C ASP A 836 30.82 -4.64 7.03
N LEU A 837 31.37 -3.54 6.54
CA LEU A 837 32.55 -3.53 5.68
C LEU A 837 33.85 -3.44 6.47
N ALA A 838 33.80 -2.96 7.71
CA ALA A 838 34.95 -3.00 8.59
C ALA A 838 34.99 -4.40 9.19
N HIS A 839 35.95 -5.22 8.77
CA HIS A 839 36.07 -6.63 9.20
C HIS A 839 36.48 -6.77 10.69
N ASP A 840 36.28 -5.72 11.49
CA ASP A 840 36.48 -5.68 12.93
C ASP A 840 35.21 -6.20 13.61
N PRO A 841 35.27 -7.33 14.34
CA PRO A 841 34.11 -7.93 14.99
C PRO A 841 33.65 -7.17 16.24
N SER A 842 34.36 -6.11 16.66
CA SER A 842 34.00 -5.33 17.84
C SER A 842 33.33 -4.00 17.48
N LEU A 843 32.31 -3.64 18.27
CA LEU A 843 31.75 -2.29 18.29
C LEU A 843 32.15 -1.65 19.62
N PRO A 844 33.20 -0.80 19.65
CA PRO A 844 33.73 -0.27 20.90
C PRO A 844 32.65 0.37 21.77
N GLY A 845 32.45 -0.17 22.98
CA GLY A 845 31.50 0.35 23.97
C GLY A 845 30.05 -0.10 23.81
N LEU A 846 29.71 -0.92 22.82
CA LEU A 846 28.36 -1.51 22.63
C LEU A 846 28.39 -3.05 22.52
N ALA A 847 29.48 -3.61 21.97
CA ALA A 847 29.72 -5.05 21.92
C ALA A 847 31.23 -5.34 22.03
N PRO A 848 31.75 -5.63 23.24
CA PRO A 848 31.05 -5.81 24.51
C PRO A 848 30.70 -4.47 25.19
N LEU A 849 29.84 -4.52 26.22
CA LEU A 849 29.55 -3.35 27.06
C LEU A 849 30.81 -2.87 27.82
N PRO A 850 30.86 -1.58 28.22
CA PRO A 850 31.97 -1.04 29.00
C PRO A 850 32.16 -1.75 30.36
N PRO A 851 33.37 -1.71 30.96
CA PRO A 851 33.61 -2.23 32.30
C PRO A 851 32.64 -1.63 33.33
N GLY A 852 32.14 -2.45 34.26
CA GLY A 852 31.12 -2.07 35.24
C GLY A 852 29.68 -2.47 34.86
N PHE A 853 29.48 -3.05 33.67
CA PHE A 853 28.19 -3.57 33.19
C PHE A 853 28.19 -5.11 33.05
N GLU A 854 29.11 -5.80 33.72
CA GLU A 854 29.37 -7.25 33.57
C GLU A 854 28.22 -8.12 34.12
N ASP A 855 27.53 -7.65 35.17
CA ASP A 855 26.42 -8.37 35.84
C ASP A 855 25.03 -8.05 35.25
N ILE A 856 24.97 -7.38 34.10
CA ILE A 856 23.72 -6.96 33.47
C ILE A 856 23.06 -8.14 32.73
N GLU A 857 21.80 -8.42 33.06
CA GLU A 857 20.98 -9.42 32.38
C GLU A 857 20.32 -8.87 31.11
N SER A 858 19.98 -7.58 31.07
CA SER A 858 19.30 -7.00 29.90
C SER A 858 19.67 -5.54 29.66
N LEU A 859 19.68 -5.15 28.38
CA LEU A 859 19.84 -3.76 27.97
C LEU A 859 18.51 -3.23 27.42
N MET A 860 17.95 -2.22 28.09
CA MET A 860 16.80 -1.49 27.59
C MET A 860 17.25 -0.31 26.72
N VAL A 861 16.63 -0.13 25.56
CA VAL A 861 16.84 1.03 24.69
C VAL A 861 15.62 1.94 24.77
N LEU A 862 15.85 3.23 25.03
CA LEU A 862 14.81 4.27 25.07
C LEU A 862 15.22 5.50 24.24
N GLY A 863 14.27 6.01 23.45
CA GLY A 863 14.38 7.28 22.74
C GLY A 863 13.68 8.43 23.48
N ARG A 864 14.08 9.68 23.19
CA ARG A 864 13.53 10.91 23.78
C ARG A 864 12.00 10.96 23.78
N GLU A 865 11.42 10.69 22.62
CA GLU A 865 9.98 10.49 22.44
C GLU A 865 9.72 9.01 22.66
N ALA A 866 9.61 8.60 23.92
CA ALA A 866 9.25 7.23 24.26
C ALA A 866 8.00 6.86 23.44
N VAL A 867 7.95 5.63 22.87
CA VAL A 867 7.17 5.20 21.68
C VAL A 867 5.63 5.18 21.86
N ASN A 868 5.10 6.14 22.62
CA ASN A 868 3.79 6.11 23.23
C ASN A 868 2.70 6.80 22.41
N HIS A 869 3.03 7.33 21.24
CA HIS A 869 2.16 8.21 20.49
C HIS A 869 1.58 7.51 19.27
N ARG A 870 0.26 7.65 19.11
CA ARG A 870 -0.41 7.15 17.92
C ARG A 870 -0.15 8.10 16.75
N PRO A 871 0.05 7.61 15.52
CA PRO A 871 0.43 8.45 14.37
C PRO A 871 -0.53 9.60 14.04
N TRP A 872 -1.82 9.47 14.40
CA TRP A 872 -2.83 10.51 14.23
C TRP A 872 -2.93 11.49 15.41
N GLU A 873 -2.28 11.23 16.54
CA GLU A 873 -2.31 12.09 17.73
C GLU A 873 -1.21 13.14 17.70
N HIS A 874 -0.02 12.77 17.20
CA HIS A 874 1.14 13.66 17.10
C HIS A 874 1.82 13.56 15.73
N ALA A 875 2.35 14.67 15.22
CA ALA A 875 3.24 14.63 14.08
C ALA A 875 4.62 14.20 14.57
N ILE A 876 5.04 12.98 14.22
CA ILE A 876 6.37 12.47 14.53
C ILE A 876 7.27 12.76 13.34
N ALA A 877 8.40 13.43 13.60
CA ALA A 877 9.39 13.64 12.55
C ALA A 877 10.03 12.29 12.17
N PRO A 878 10.21 11.96 10.88
CA PRO A 878 10.87 10.72 10.48
C PRO A 878 12.26 10.61 11.12
N LEU A 879 12.47 9.59 11.94
CA LEU A 879 13.77 9.30 12.56
C LEU A 879 14.59 8.43 11.62
N ALA A 880 15.89 8.71 11.50
CA ALA A 880 16.78 7.78 10.81
C ALA A 880 16.92 6.50 11.65
N GLY A 881 17.11 5.34 11.01
CA GLY A 881 17.12 4.07 11.75
C GLY A 881 18.21 3.97 12.83
N GLU A 882 19.34 4.65 12.67
CA GLU A 882 20.37 4.77 13.70
C GLU A 882 20.02 5.69 14.89
N GLN A 883 18.82 6.28 14.89
CA GLN A 883 18.25 7.05 15.99
C GLN A 883 16.96 6.41 16.53
N ASP A 884 16.49 5.34 15.88
CA ASP A 884 15.26 4.65 16.24
C ASP A 884 15.56 3.62 17.34
N PRO A 885 14.93 3.72 18.53
CA PRO A 885 15.21 2.81 19.64
C PRO A 885 14.86 1.36 19.31
N GLN A 886 13.85 1.09 18.48
CA GLN A 886 13.46 -0.27 18.11
C GLN A 886 14.53 -0.90 17.21
N ARG A 887 14.97 -0.16 16.19
CA ARG A 887 15.99 -0.64 15.25
C ARG A 887 17.35 -0.79 15.91
N VAL A 888 17.71 0.13 16.80
CA VAL A 888 18.95 0.03 17.58
C VAL A 888 18.91 -1.16 18.53
N ALA A 889 17.80 -1.40 19.24
CA ALA A 889 17.66 -2.57 20.10
C ALA A 889 17.80 -3.87 19.31
N ALA A 890 17.01 -4.05 18.24
CA ALA A 890 17.07 -5.21 17.38
C ALA A 890 18.48 -5.46 16.82
N ALA A 891 19.17 -4.39 16.38
CA ALA A 891 20.52 -4.50 15.86
C ALA A 891 21.55 -4.90 16.92
N ILE A 892 21.40 -4.46 18.18
CA ILE A 892 22.28 -4.90 19.27
C ILE A 892 22.06 -6.38 19.56
N ASP A 893 20.80 -6.82 19.60
CA ASP A 893 20.43 -8.23 19.79
C ASP A 893 21.08 -9.13 18.72
N ASP A 894 20.89 -8.77 17.45
CA ASP A 894 21.46 -9.50 16.30
C ASP A 894 23.00 -9.58 16.37
N TRP A 895 23.65 -8.53 16.85
CA TRP A 895 25.11 -8.49 17.03
C TRP A 895 25.59 -9.39 18.17
N TRP A 896 24.85 -9.46 19.28
CA TRP A 896 25.18 -10.29 20.44
C TRP A 896 24.89 -11.78 20.20
N ASP A 897 23.86 -12.10 19.43
CA ASP A 897 23.49 -13.47 19.06
C ASP A 897 24.35 -14.07 17.94
N ALA A 898 25.17 -13.25 17.27
CA ALA A 898 25.99 -13.70 16.16
C ALA A 898 27.08 -14.71 16.58
N PRO A 899 27.37 -15.74 15.77
CA PRO A 899 28.44 -16.70 16.06
C PRO A 899 29.79 -16.01 16.33
N GLY A 900 30.44 -16.39 17.44
CA GLY A 900 31.72 -15.82 17.85
C GLY A 900 31.63 -14.40 18.44
N ALA A 901 30.44 -13.93 18.80
CA ALA A 901 30.27 -12.73 19.60
C ALA A 901 30.93 -12.88 20.99
N LEU A 902 31.36 -11.75 21.55
CA LEU A 902 31.89 -11.67 22.92
C LEU A 902 30.73 -11.83 23.93
N PRO A 903 31.02 -12.19 25.19
CA PRO A 903 29.99 -12.27 26.22
C PRO A 903 29.20 -10.97 26.31
N ALA A 904 27.89 -11.08 26.24
CA ALA A 904 26.94 -9.97 26.26
C ALA A 904 25.86 -10.23 27.33
N PRO A 905 25.09 -9.20 27.72
CA PRO A 905 23.87 -9.39 28.50
C PRO A 905 22.95 -10.44 27.88
N GLY A 906 22.04 -10.97 28.70
CA GLY A 906 21.07 -11.98 28.29
C GLY A 906 20.21 -11.58 27.09
N GLY A 907 19.96 -10.29 26.81
CA GLY A 907 19.24 -9.82 25.61
C GLY A 907 18.92 -8.32 25.64
N THR A 908 18.29 -7.81 24.58
CA THR A 908 17.85 -6.41 24.47
C THR A 908 16.34 -6.24 24.50
N VAL A 909 15.89 -5.09 25.00
CA VAL A 909 14.47 -4.73 25.07
C VAL A 909 14.27 -3.25 24.72
N VAL A 910 13.05 -2.88 24.33
CA VAL A 910 12.65 -1.51 24.08
C VAL A 910 11.77 -1.02 25.23
N GLY A 911 12.12 0.11 25.83
CA GLY A 911 11.21 0.76 26.77
C GLY A 911 10.16 1.59 26.04
N ILE A 912 8.99 1.74 26.63
CA ILE A 912 7.94 2.63 26.12
C ILE A 912 7.80 3.91 26.95
N ASP A 913 8.25 3.93 28.21
CA ASP A 913 8.18 5.08 29.09
C ASP A 913 9.36 5.09 30.09
N TRP A 914 9.85 6.30 30.41
CA TRP A 914 11.02 6.47 31.27
C TRP A 914 10.83 5.98 32.70
N THR A 915 9.60 5.97 33.20
CA THR A 915 9.30 5.72 34.61
C THR A 915 8.80 4.30 34.80
N THR A 916 7.86 3.88 33.95
CA THR A 916 7.13 2.62 34.14
C THR A 916 7.78 1.43 33.46
N SER A 917 8.57 1.63 32.39
CA SER A 917 9.20 0.51 31.68
C SER A 917 10.22 -0.27 32.53
N PRO A 918 11.12 0.35 33.30
CA PRO A 918 12.04 -0.40 34.17
C PRO A 918 11.30 -1.22 35.23
N GLU A 919 10.27 -0.64 35.86
CA GLU A 919 9.43 -1.34 36.84
C GLU A 919 8.66 -2.50 36.21
N ARG A 920 8.06 -2.28 35.03
CA ARG A 920 7.32 -3.31 34.30
C ARG A 920 8.26 -4.45 33.89
N TRP A 921 9.43 -4.13 33.38
CA TRP A 921 10.47 -5.10 33.08
C TRP A 921 10.77 -5.94 34.33
N ALA A 922 11.06 -5.32 35.48
CA ALA A 922 11.37 -6.05 36.72
C ALA A 922 10.23 -6.94 37.21
N ALA A 923 8.98 -6.50 37.06
CA ALA A 923 7.79 -7.24 37.45
C ALA A 923 7.38 -8.36 36.47
N ALA A 924 7.94 -8.38 35.25
CA ALA A 924 7.56 -9.32 34.22
C ALA A 924 7.91 -10.78 34.61
N PRO A 925 7.01 -11.74 34.35
CA PRO A 925 7.25 -13.12 34.71
C PRO A 925 8.33 -13.73 33.81
N ARG A 926 9.10 -14.68 34.35
CA ARG A 926 9.94 -15.57 33.52
C ARG A 926 9.04 -16.65 32.90
N PRO A 927 9.15 -16.96 31.59
CA PRO A 927 8.16 -17.77 30.88
C PRO A 927 8.12 -19.25 31.33
N GLY A 928 9.18 -19.76 31.95
CA GLY A 928 9.30 -21.19 32.26
C GLY A 928 9.66 -22.02 31.03
N SER A 929 9.51 -23.35 31.13
CA SER A 929 9.82 -24.28 30.04
C SER A 929 8.65 -24.55 29.09
N LYS A 930 7.49 -23.90 29.31
CA LYS A 930 6.29 -24.09 28.51
C LYS A 930 5.59 -22.78 28.17
N ALA A 931 5.16 -22.65 26.92
CA ALA A 931 4.36 -21.53 26.44
C ALA A 931 3.12 -22.02 25.65
N LEU A 932 2.16 -21.12 25.46
CA LEU A 932 0.99 -21.37 24.62
C LEU A 932 1.26 -20.84 23.21
N LEU A 933 1.16 -21.70 22.20
CA LEU A 933 1.13 -21.28 20.80
C LEU A 933 -0.32 -21.15 20.33
N VAL A 934 -0.68 -19.99 19.82
CA VAL A 934 -2.01 -19.67 19.28
C VAL A 934 -1.92 -19.58 17.76
N LEU A 935 -2.65 -20.46 17.07
CA LEU A 935 -2.78 -20.52 15.62
C LEU A 935 -4.27 -20.45 15.25
N PRO A 936 -4.83 -19.24 15.04
CA PRO A 936 -6.25 -19.10 14.72
C PRO A 936 -6.55 -19.69 13.33
N PRO A 937 -7.62 -20.47 13.15
CA PRO A 937 -7.97 -21.03 11.83
C PRO A 937 -8.21 -19.97 10.76
N ASP A 938 -8.80 -18.84 11.15
CA ASP A 938 -9.03 -17.66 10.29
C ASP A 938 -7.78 -16.78 10.14
N GLY A 939 -6.74 -17.06 10.91
CA GLY A 939 -5.43 -16.41 10.85
C GLY A 939 -4.55 -16.90 9.69
N PHE A 940 -4.95 -17.96 8.97
CA PHE A 940 -4.20 -18.51 7.85
C PHE A 940 -5.09 -18.55 6.60
N PRO A 941 -5.24 -17.41 5.90
CA PRO A 941 -6.08 -17.32 4.71
C PRO A 941 -5.55 -18.22 3.57
N HIS A 942 -6.38 -18.42 2.56
CA HIS A 942 -6.17 -19.39 1.49
C HIS A 942 -4.75 -19.41 0.90
N GLY A 943 -4.17 -20.60 0.82
CA GLY A 943 -2.81 -20.85 0.35
C GLY A 943 -1.77 -20.91 1.48
N THR A 944 -2.17 -20.72 2.75
CA THR A 944 -1.29 -20.79 3.92
C THR A 944 -1.73 -21.83 4.97
N GLU A 945 -2.76 -22.62 4.69
CA GLU A 945 -3.29 -23.62 5.62
C GLU A 945 -2.24 -24.69 6.01
N ASP A 946 -1.44 -25.12 5.04
CA ASP A 946 -0.33 -26.07 5.28
C ASP A 946 0.75 -25.48 6.18
N LEU A 947 0.92 -24.15 6.19
CA LEU A 947 1.89 -23.48 7.05
C LEU A 947 1.46 -23.55 8.52
N ALA A 948 0.18 -23.31 8.82
CA ALA A 948 -0.36 -23.45 10.18
C ALA A 948 -0.09 -24.84 10.75
N LYS A 949 -0.34 -25.88 9.94
CA LYS A 949 -0.07 -27.26 10.32
C LYS A 949 1.42 -27.50 10.60
N ARG A 950 2.31 -27.04 9.71
CA ARG A 950 3.76 -27.18 9.89
C ARG A 950 4.27 -26.45 11.13
N LEU A 951 3.73 -25.27 11.45
CA LEU A 951 4.05 -24.52 12.67
C LEU A 951 3.61 -25.28 13.93
N ALA A 952 2.41 -25.88 13.89
CA ALA A 952 1.93 -26.72 14.99
C ALA A 952 2.81 -27.95 15.21
N ASP A 953 3.22 -28.63 14.11
CA ASP A 953 4.02 -29.86 14.16
C ASP A 953 5.41 -29.65 14.76
N VAL A 954 6.03 -28.47 14.57
CA VAL A 954 7.36 -28.17 15.13
C VAL A 954 7.32 -27.62 16.56
N TRP A 955 6.14 -27.27 17.09
CA TRP A 955 6.02 -26.71 18.42
C TRP A 955 6.04 -27.78 19.51
N THR A 956 7.19 -27.94 20.16
CA THR A 956 7.37 -28.92 21.26
C THR A 956 7.31 -28.31 22.66
N ALA A 957 7.26 -26.98 22.77
CA ALA A 957 7.36 -26.24 24.04
C ALA A 957 6.01 -25.94 24.71
N GLY A 958 4.96 -26.72 24.45
CA GLY A 958 3.69 -26.59 25.15
C GLY A 958 2.46 -26.92 24.30
N ARG A 959 1.32 -26.30 24.67
CA ARG A 959 0.04 -26.53 24.00
C ARG A 959 -0.07 -25.65 22.75
N VAL A 960 -0.63 -26.20 21.67
CA VAL A 960 -1.12 -25.45 20.50
C VAL A 960 -2.64 -25.27 20.67
N SER A 961 -3.16 -24.08 20.40
CA SER A 961 -4.57 -23.74 20.55
C SER A 961 -5.04 -22.82 19.43
N GLU A 962 -6.31 -22.94 19.04
CA GLU A 962 -6.96 -21.99 18.12
C GLU A 962 -7.36 -20.67 18.81
N LYS A 963 -7.49 -20.70 20.15
CA LYS A 963 -7.92 -19.56 20.97
C LYS A 963 -6.86 -19.24 22.03
N ALA A 964 -6.75 -17.96 22.36
CA ALA A 964 -5.92 -17.51 23.47
C ALA A 964 -6.60 -17.77 24.81
N ASP A 965 -6.50 -19.01 25.27
CA ASP A 965 -6.81 -19.40 26.65
C ASP A 965 -5.48 -19.66 27.37
N PRO A 966 -4.94 -18.65 28.06
CA PRO A 966 -3.58 -18.69 28.54
C PRO A 966 -3.37 -19.59 29.77
N GLY A 967 -4.42 -20.15 30.39
CA GLY A 967 -4.31 -21.06 31.53
C GLY A 967 -3.29 -20.60 32.58
N SER A 968 -2.33 -21.48 32.91
CA SER A 968 -1.21 -21.17 33.81
C SER A 968 0.08 -20.75 33.09
N GLN A 969 0.09 -20.70 31.75
CA GLN A 969 1.27 -20.32 30.96
C GLN A 969 1.56 -18.82 31.13
N ALA A 970 2.81 -18.46 31.39
CA ALA A 970 3.25 -17.07 31.53
C ALA A 970 3.51 -16.40 30.16
N LEU A 971 3.81 -17.17 29.13
CA LEU A 971 4.09 -16.71 27.77
C LEU A 971 3.08 -17.28 26.76
N ILE A 972 2.52 -16.38 25.95
CA ILE A 972 1.59 -16.66 24.86
C ILE A 972 2.20 -16.16 23.56
N LEU A 973 2.24 -17.00 22.52
CA LEU A 973 2.72 -16.65 21.18
C LEU A 973 1.54 -16.72 20.20
N LEU A 974 1.20 -15.62 19.55
CA LEU A 974 0.28 -15.59 18.42
C LEU A 974 1.09 -15.58 17.12
N ILE A 975 0.86 -16.55 16.22
CA ILE A 975 1.44 -16.53 14.88
C ILE A 975 0.29 -16.60 13.86
N SER A 976 0.31 -15.69 12.88
CA SER A 976 -0.79 -15.54 11.92
C SER A 976 -0.26 -15.06 10.57
N ALA A 977 -0.91 -15.49 9.49
CA ALA A 977 -0.70 -15.02 8.11
C ALA A 977 -1.88 -14.17 7.59
N GLU A 978 -2.78 -13.73 8.47
CA GLU A 978 -3.83 -12.75 8.16
C GLU A 978 -3.25 -11.36 7.92
N THR A 979 -4.05 -10.40 7.45
CA THR A 979 -3.56 -9.03 7.19
C THR A 979 -2.94 -8.44 8.47
N PRO A 980 -1.87 -7.62 8.39
CA PRO A 980 -1.24 -7.07 9.59
C PRO A 980 -2.20 -6.32 10.52
N GLU A 981 -3.25 -5.72 9.95
CA GLU A 981 -4.32 -5.06 10.70
C GLU A 981 -5.23 -6.04 11.47
N LEU A 982 -5.62 -7.17 10.86
CA LEU A 982 -6.40 -8.21 11.54
C LEU A 982 -5.57 -8.86 12.65
N PHE A 983 -4.30 -9.13 12.35
CA PHE A 983 -3.34 -9.63 13.32
C PHE A 983 -3.20 -8.66 14.51
N ALA A 984 -2.98 -7.37 14.25
CA ALA A 984 -2.85 -6.35 15.29
C ALA A 984 -4.12 -6.21 16.14
N ALA A 985 -5.31 -6.22 15.50
CA ALA A 985 -6.58 -6.19 16.21
C ALA A 985 -6.77 -7.44 17.10
N ARG A 986 -6.38 -8.62 16.61
CA ARG A 986 -6.44 -9.87 17.36
C ARG A 986 -5.46 -9.87 18.52
N LEU A 987 -4.24 -9.39 18.32
CA LEU A 987 -3.21 -9.28 19.36
C LEU A 987 -3.69 -8.36 20.49
N ARG A 988 -4.29 -7.21 20.16
CA ARG A 988 -4.91 -6.30 21.13
C ARG A 988 -6.07 -6.96 21.88
N ALA A 989 -6.96 -7.66 21.17
CA ALA A 989 -8.08 -8.35 21.80
C ALA A 989 -7.63 -9.45 22.78
N ILE A 990 -6.56 -10.16 22.44
CA ILE A 990 -5.92 -11.13 23.35
C ILE A 990 -5.36 -10.39 24.57
N ALA A 991 -4.55 -9.35 24.38
CA ALA A 991 -3.93 -8.60 25.46
C ALA A 991 -4.95 -8.00 26.45
N ALA A 992 -6.10 -7.54 25.94
CA ALA A 992 -7.17 -6.96 26.76
C ALA A 992 -7.95 -8.00 27.60
N ALA A 993 -7.78 -9.30 27.35
CA ALA A 993 -8.47 -10.33 28.11
C ALA A 993 -7.99 -10.33 29.58
N PRO A 994 -8.89 -10.39 30.58
CA PRO A 994 -8.49 -10.39 32.00
C PRO A 994 -7.49 -11.50 32.36
N SER A 995 -7.56 -12.65 31.68
CA SER A 995 -6.65 -13.77 31.86
C SER A 995 -5.20 -13.49 31.43
N MET A 996 -4.94 -12.37 30.76
CA MET A 996 -3.61 -11.94 30.33
C MET A 996 -2.90 -11.00 31.32
N GLN A 997 -3.57 -10.64 32.42
CA GLN A 997 -2.96 -9.79 33.45
C GLN A 997 -1.65 -10.40 33.98
N GLY A 998 -0.57 -9.62 33.92
CA GLY A 998 0.76 -10.01 34.38
C GLY A 998 1.44 -11.07 33.50
N LYS A 999 0.96 -11.31 32.28
CA LYS A 999 1.54 -12.28 31.34
C LYS A 999 2.31 -11.62 30.20
N LEU A 1000 3.18 -12.38 29.55
CA LEU A 1000 3.91 -11.98 28.35
C LEU A 1000 3.15 -12.40 27.10
N LEU A 1001 3.04 -11.49 26.12
CA LEU A 1001 2.38 -11.73 24.85
C LEU A 1001 3.34 -11.46 23.69
N ALA A 1002 3.67 -12.48 22.91
CA ALA A 1002 4.41 -12.34 21.67
C ALA A 1002 3.47 -12.48 20.47
N GLY A 1003 3.67 -11.67 19.45
CA GLY A 1003 2.93 -11.71 18.20
C GLY A 1003 3.87 -11.74 17.00
N TRP A 1004 3.62 -12.64 16.06
CA TRP A 1004 4.34 -12.73 14.78
C TRP A 1004 3.39 -12.59 13.59
N SER A 1005 3.45 -11.44 12.91
CA SER A 1005 2.71 -11.17 11.67
C SER A 1005 3.47 -11.73 10.48
N LEU A 1006 3.04 -12.85 9.91
CA LEU A 1006 3.67 -13.45 8.73
C LEU A 1006 3.29 -12.73 7.42
N ALA A 1007 2.27 -11.87 7.44
CA ALA A 1007 1.75 -11.23 6.23
C ALA A 1007 2.44 -9.91 5.85
N GLY A 1008 3.19 -9.31 6.77
CA GLY A 1008 3.80 -7.99 6.59
C GLY A 1008 4.04 -7.28 7.92
N PRO A 1009 4.67 -6.09 7.87
CA PRO A 1009 4.92 -5.27 9.05
C PRO A 1009 3.61 -4.81 9.70
N VAL A 1010 3.64 -4.69 11.03
CA VAL A 1010 2.61 -4.00 11.81
C VAL A 1010 3.01 -2.54 11.99
N ARG A 1011 2.33 -1.80 12.87
CA ARG A 1011 2.76 -0.45 13.21
C ARG A 1011 3.78 -0.46 14.34
N ALA A 1012 4.78 0.41 14.23
CA ALA A 1012 5.77 0.70 15.25
C ALA A 1012 5.20 0.88 16.67
N ASP A 1013 4.04 1.54 16.78
CA ASP A 1013 3.42 1.88 18.06
C ASP A 1013 2.46 0.80 18.60
N LEU A 1014 2.29 -0.35 17.93
CA LEU A 1014 1.35 -1.38 18.34
C LEU A 1014 1.67 -1.95 19.74
N ALA A 1015 2.93 -2.30 20.00
CA ALA A 1015 3.34 -2.83 21.29
C ALA A 1015 3.21 -1.80 22.43
N PRO A 1016 3.72 -0.56 22.28
CA PRO A 1016 3.45 0.52 23.22
C PRO A 1016 1.96 0.74 23.50
N TRP A 1017 1.14 0.73 22.44
CA TRP A 1017 -0.30 0.90 22.59
C TRP A 1017 -0.95 -0.22 23.40
N ILE A 1018 -0.58 -1.48 23.16
CA ILE A 1018 -1.05 -2.62 23.96
C ILE A 1018 -0.66 -2.45 25.43
N LEU A 1019 0.59 -2.09 25.70
CA LEU A 1019 1.13 -1.96 27.06
C LEU A 1019 0.50 -0.81 27.86
N GLN A 1020 0.05 0.24 27.18
CA GLN A 1020 -0.68 1.36 27.79
C GLN A 1020 -2.12 1.01 28.14
N GLU A 1021 -2.80 0.24 27.28
CA GLU A 1021 -4.23 -0.03 27.43
C GLU A 1021 -4.55 -1.32 28.19
N THR A 1022 -3.55 -2.16 28.43
CA THR A 1022 -3.77 -3.50 29.00
C THR A 1022 -2.80 -3.79 30.15
N SER A 1023 -3.10 -4.84 30.89
CA SER A 1023 -2.32 -5.28 32.05
C SER A 1023 -1.30 -6.37 31.72
N VAL A 1024 -0.95 -6.56 30.45
CA VAL A 1024 0.13 -7.47 30.06
C VAL A 1024 1.48 -6.94 30.55
N ALA A 1025 2.34 -7.87 30.96
CA ALA A 1025 3.65 -7.55 31.53
C ALA A 1025 4.69 -7.16 30.49
N GLY A 1026 4.53 -7.57 29.23
CA GLY A 1026 5.46 -7.29 28.15
C GLY A 1026 4.92 -7.79 26.82
N VAL A 1027 5.29 -7.12 25.72
CA VAL A 1027 4.83 -7.45 24.38
C VAL A 1027 6.02 -7.66 23.45
N GLY A 1028 6.11 -8.84 22.83
CA GLY A 1028 7.11 -9.16 21.81
C GLY A 1028 6.50 -9.04 20.41
N ILE A 1029 7.12 -8.30 19.50
CA ILE A 1029 6.67 -8.19 18.10
C ILE A 1029 7.73 -8.78 17.18
N ALA A 1030 7.27 -9.61 16.24
CA ALA A 1030 8.06 -10.11 15.13
C ALA A 1030 7.31 -9.84 13.83
N GLU A 1031 8.04 -9.41 12.81
CA GLU A 1031 7.47 -9.07 11.51
C GLU A 1031 7.95 -10.03 10.42
N GLY A 1032 7.01 -10.37 9.55
CA GLY A 1032 7.20 -11.30 8.46
C GLY A 1032 7.28 -10.57 7.12
N SER A 1033 8.29 -10.85 6.31
CA SER A 1033 8.24 -10.63 4.87
C SER A 1033 7.78 -11.90 4.16
N VAL A 1034 7.49 -11.82 2.85
CA VAL A 1034 7.23 -13.02 2.03
C VAL A 1034 8.37 -14.04 2.15
N VAL A 1035 9.61 -13.57 2.37
CA VAL A 1035 10.80 -14.39 2.57
C VAL A 1035 10.81 -15.05 3.95
N SER A 1036 10.49 -14.32 5.03
CA SER A 1036 10.59 -14.88 6.40
C SER A 1036 9.44 -15.82 6.78
N ARG A 1037 8.32 -15.88 6.04
CA ARG A 1037 7.27 -16.92 6.23
C ARG A 1037 7.83 -18.35 6.23
N ARG A 1038 8.90 -18.60 5.48
CA ARG A 1038 9.50 -19.94 5.35
C ARG A 1038 10.48 -20.25 6.46
N ALA A 1039 11.21 -19.24 6.96
CA ALA A 1039 12.05 -19.36 8.15
C ALA A 1039 11.22 -19.51 9.44
N ALA A 1040 9.93 -19.14 9.41
CA ALA A 1040 9.06 -19.18 10.57
C ALA A 1040 9.02 -20.54 11.26
N VAL A 1041 8.98 -21.64 10.49
CA VAL A 1041 8.99 -23.01 11.04
C VAL A 1041 10.30 -23.33 11.75
N GLU A 1042 11.44 -22.96 11.16
CA GLU A 1042 12.76 -23.22 11.73
C GLU A 1042 13.04 -22.37 12.97
N GLN A 1043 12.74 -21.07 12.90
CA GLN A 1043 12.87 -20.14 14.01
C GLN A 1043 11.92 -20.52 15.17
N LEU A 1044 10.68 -20.91 14.88
CA LEU A 1044 9.76 -21.41 15.91
C LEU A 1044 10.30 -22.69 16.58
N ALA A 1045 10.89 -23.60 15.79
CA ALA A 1045 11.52 -24.79 16.34
C ALA A 1045 12.73 -24.45 17.22
N ARG A 1046 13.50 -23.40 16.88
CA ARG A 1046 14.61 -22.89 17.72
C ARG A 1046 14.07 -22.37 19.05
N ILE A 1047 13.07 -21.50 19.03
CA ILE A 1047 12.42 -20.97 20.25
C ILE A 1047 11.92 -22.10 21.15
N ALA A 1048 11.27 -23.11 20.55
CA ALA A 1048 10.77 -24.26 21.30
C ALA A 1048 11.91 -25.06 21.98
N ARG A 1049 13.06 -25.21 21.32
CA ARG A 1049 14.24 -25.86 21.93
C ARG A 1049 14.83 -25.02 23.06
N GLU A 1050 14.95 -23.71 22.88
CA GLU A 1050 15.55 -22.83 23.89
C GLU A 1050 14.70 -22.73 25.16
N LEU A 1051 13.37 -22.62 25.01
CA LEU A 1051 12.43 -22.70 26.14
C LEU A 1051 12.57 -24.02 26.90
N ALA A 1052 12.74 -25.14 26.19
CA ALA A 1052 12.90 -26.45 26.82
C ALA A 1052 14.25 -26.59 27.56
N SER A 1053 15.33 -26.00 27.03
CA SER A 1053 16.70 -26.23 27.54
C SER A 1053 17.10 -25.30 28.69
N ARG A 1054 16.62 -24.05 28.72
CA ARG A 1054 17.14 -23.00 29.62
C ARG A 1054 16.42 -22.91 30.98
N GLY A 1055 15.35 -23.69 31.20
CA GLY A 1055 14.67 -23.77 32.50
C GLY A 1055 13.85 -22.51 32.85
N SER A 1056 13.38 -22.40 34.10
CA SER A 1056 12.49 -21.31 34.55
C SER A 1056 13.20 -20.04 35.02
N THR A 1057 14.52 -19.97 34.89
CA THR A 1057 15.34 -18.89 35.42
C THR A 1057 15.67 -17.81 34.41
N ASP A 1058 15.39 -17.99 33.12
CA ASP A 1058 15.83 -17.04 32.10
C ASP A 1058 14.72 -16.06 31.71
N ARG A 1059 15.11 -14.87 31.26
CA ARG A 1059 14.18 -13.83 30.79
C ARG A 1059 13.83 -14.06 29.33
N VAL A 1060 12.72 -13.46 28.89
CA VAL A 1060 12.14 -13.77 27.59
C VAL A 1060 13.00 -13.24 26.43
N GLU A 1061 13.64 -12.10 26.64
CA GLU A 1061 14.58 -11.44 25.74
C GLU A 1061 15.88 -12.24 25.57
N SER A 1062 16.12 -13.27 26.39
CA SER A 1062 17.31 -14.12 26.27
C SER A 1062 17.16 -15.37 25.42
N PHE A 1063 15.93 -15.65 24.98
CA PHE A 1063 15.70 -16.71 24.00
C PHE A 1063 15.95 -16.14 22.61
N ALA A 1064 16.90 -16.70 21.90
CA ALA A 1064 17.20 -16.24 20.56
C ALA A 1064 15.98 -16.50 19.66
N GLY A 1065 15.53 -15.46 18.97
CA GLY A 1065 14.30 -15.49 18.20
C GLY A 1065 14.03 -14.15 17.50
N PRO A 1066 12.96 -14.06 16.72
CA PRO A 1066 12.66 -12.88 15.91
C PRO A 1066 11.90 -11.79 16.68
N PHE A 1067 11.70 -11.95 18.00
CA PHE A 1067 10.82 -11.08 18.78
C PHE A 1067 11.61 -9.94 19.41
N LEU A 1068 11.28 -8.71 19.05
CA LEU A 1068 11.70 -7.53 19.78
C LEU A 1068 10.72 -7.27 20.94
N TRP A 1069 11.22 -7.27 22.17
CA TRP A 1069 10.39 -7.16 23.37
C TRP A 1069 10.26 -5.72 23.87
N HIS A 1070 9.03 -5.31 24.16
CA HIS A 1070 8.66 -4.03 24.72
C HIS A 1070 8.14 -4.18 26.15
N PHE A 1071 8.52 -3.24 27.02
CA PHE A 1071 8.09 -3.16 28.43
C PHE A 1071 7.66 -1.75 28.82
#